data_AF-A0AA88GZV0-F1
#
_entry.id   AF-A0AA88GZV0-F1
#
_cell.length_a   1.000
_cell.length_b   1.000
_cell.length_c   1.000
_cell.angle_alpha   90.00
_cell.angle_beta   90.00
_cell.angle_gamma   90.00
#
_symmetry.space_group_name_H-M   'P 1'
#
loop_
_entity.id
_entity.type
_entity.pdbx_description
1 polymer ?
#
loop_
_entity_poly.entity_id
_entity_poly.type
_entity_poly.pdbx_seq_one_letter_code
_entity_poly.pdbx_strand_id
1 'polypeptide(L)'
;MQQSRHAPTERKLTPNNTNSSEQQLQPPQAKSPTSASFLLQFDKTAVVNTGTPGVSASLMGVSTTSATSKSTPPPTITSGNVSSSSGSTSSNGSSGQQLHHTPSGGGKPKPFPLTEFQDEILTLSNQSLNQNTEQVLMDDFKFGDLIVVSNRLPMTISRNPNSVIIHGNSNSSHGMDSKKGVSKDVHPQNKHANHSQQQQQHTPQQSPQMQDHSSNFIFKKSSGGLVTALTGMCKGQFKKDFKWIGWIGTAEFELEEEKAELRHELEKFNQYPVFLEAEEAHKYYDGFSNGVLWPLFHYLYEKNVTFNMAEWEAYQRVNEKFADAVLEVYKDNDAVWIHDYHLMLLPAILRHRRPDINIAFFLHIPFPSSEIYRILPVRSQLLEGLLASNMVAFHTYDFARHFLSSCTRTLGSDTTPRGLLHKGLFVSVHSLPIGIDPNMFREGVQSDECRKILDDFKNVKYKGKKIVLGIDRLDYTKGVQLKFEAFEKFLTNYPQYANDTVLIQVGVPTRPNVVEYQELLSHVNETTGRINSTFGTLTHGFPVHFLYKSVALPELCALYTLADVCLVTSIRDGMNLVSSEYVVCQDEAVRLGVKSVKELGVLILSEFAGAARSLGGSIIINPWDIDQTMKAIKDGLDMKPAEKHVRHKANISIIMRNTASQWASDFMQEFESACRYQKDPTVFNKLTLKGLPALKLEALIPEYQSEQKRLFLFDYDGTLVKMARNPMLALPSERCLEMLKHLCSDPNNHVYIITGRDQYQMTEFVGSIKELGIASEHGLFCRHPNSEEFTSSLYNIDLESLNWIGMVREILEHVSSRTPGSFVEVKRSSLAFHYRNSDPDYGEWIVNELKLHLEMAFNSLPLEIIKGRNKFLEIRPQSVSKGACARKLIERGDYGFIFCAGDDNTDEAMFEEVERHSRKNITPMSPTPSTPTIGVSSVSSQGSESPWSPKPAQVHSPQSPSHRYTPAVGGFARNTSIIIPKSVFSVFVGNDKIVTKARYHVGNIDHLMKVLEGLPVAQYR
;
A
#
# COMPACT_ATOMS: atom_id res chain seq x y z
N MET A 1 34.76 34.11 -33.79
CA MET A 1 36.15 34.51 -33.44
C MET A 1 36.15 34.92 -31.97
N GLN A 2 36.89 34.20 -31.11
CA GLN A 2 38.20 34.59 -30.53
C GLN A 2 38.11 35.73 -29.48
N GLN A 3 38.73 35.67 -28.29
CA GLN A 3 39.41 34.53 -27.63
C GLN A 3 39.51 34.70 -26.10
N SER A 4 39.32 33.59 -25.38
CA SER A 4 39.68 33.22 -23.99
C SER A 4 40.79 33.98 -23.22
N ARG A 5 40.70 34.01 -21.86
CA ARG A 5 41.52 33.15 -20.93
C ARG A 5 41.32 33.36 -19.40
N HIS A 6 41.34 32.22 -18.68
CA HIS A 6 41.76 31.92 -17.29
C HIS A 6 41.23 32.65 -16.02
N ALA A 7 40.96 31.82 -15.00
CA ALA A 7 40.87 32.09 -13.55
C ALA A 7 42.20 31.61 -12.86
N PRO A 8 42.39 31.41 -11.52
CA PRO A 8 41.44 31.35 -10.38
C PRO A 8 41.96 31.93 -9.02
N THR A 9 41.41 31.45 -7.88
CA THR A 9 42.01 31.23 -6.52
C THR A 9 41.27 31.91 -5.35
N GLU A 10 41.44 31.36 -4.13
CA GLU A 10 40.60 31.53 -2.92
C GLU A 10 41.13 32.54 -1.86
N ARG A 11 40.36 32.67 -0.74
CA ARG A 11 40.78 33.05 0.65
C ARG A 11 41.08 34.56 0.88
N LYS A 12 40.91 35.17 2.07
CA LYS A 12 40.75 34.66 3.46
C LYS A 12 40.25 35.77 4.44
N LEU A 13 39.87 35.36 5.67
CA LEU A 13 39.96 36.09 6.98
C LEU A 13 39.03 37.29 7.32
N THR A 14 38.38 37.14 8.49
CA THR A 14 37.95 38.20 9.44
C THR A 14 39.09 38.58 10.41
N PRO A 15 38.97 39.63 11.27
CA PRO A 15 38.87 39.34 12.72
C PRO A 15 38.14 40.37 13.66
N ASN A 16 37.68 39.84 14.80
CA ASN A 16 37.66 40.38 16.20
C ASN A 16 36.85 41.62 16.67
N ASN A 17 35.81 41.33 17.48
CA ASN A 17 35.62 41.65 18.92
C ASN A 17 36.12 42.97 19.57
N THR A 18 35.29 43.56 20.44
CA THR A 18 35.47 43.52 21.94
C THR A 18 34.32 44.17 22.75
N ASN A 19 34.02 43.59 23.95
CA ASN A 19 33.53 44.20 25.21
C ASN A 19 32.17 44.95 25.28
N SER A 20 31.50 45.13 26.45
CA SER A 20 31.34 44.31 27.69
C SER A 20 30.31 44.96 28.67
N SER A 21 29.98 44.26 29.77
CA SER A 21 29.29 44.73 31.02
C SER A 21 27.75 44.89 31.04
N GLU A 22 27.20 45.04 32.25
CA GLU A 22 25.85 44.59 32.68
C GLU A 22 24.99 45.74 33.26
N GLN A 23 23.65 45.56 33.34
CA GLN A 23 22.90 45.53 34.62
C GLN A 23 21.38 45.27 34.47
N GLN A 24 20.68 45.19 35.61
CA GLN A 24 19.34 44.61 35.83
C GLN A 24 18.17 45.57 35.53
N LEU A 25 16.97 45.03 35.25
CA LEU A 25 15.73 45.24 36.04
C LEU A 25 14.52 44.45 35.47
N GLN A 26 13.50 44.19 36.30
CA GLN A 26 12.22 43.57 35.91
C GLN A 26 11.07 44.62 35.80
N PRO A 27 9.75 44.30 35.83
CA PRO A 27 8.90 44.46 34.64
C PRO A 27 7.66 45.36 34.87
N PRO A 28 6.78 45.50 33.87
CA PRO A 28 5.37 45.85 34.09
C PRO A 28 4.38 44.79 33.58
N GLN A 29 3.13 44.88 34.04
CA GLN A 29 2.10 43.84 33.92
C GLN A 29 1.11 44.02 32.75
N ALA A 30 0.38 42.92 32.51
CA ALA A 30 -0.68 42.72 31.52
C ALA A 30 -1.82 43.76 31.47
N LYS A 31 -2.52 43.76 30.33
CA LYS A 31 -3.96 44.04 30.20
C LYS A 31 -4.55 43.24 29.02
N SER A 32 -5.79 42.77 29.16
CA SER A 32 -6.58 42.16 28.08
C SER A 32 -7.25 43.22 27.20
N PRO A 33 -7.87 42.80 26.08
CA PRO A 33 -9.33 42.95 26.03
C PRO A 33 -10.08 41.76 25.39
N THR A 34 -11.40 41.91 25.25
CA THR A 34 -12.43 40.90 24.97
C THR A 34 -12.78 40.66 23.50
N SER A 35 -13.50 39.57 23.24
CA SER A 35 -14.06 39.14 21.96
C SER A 35 -15.14 40.08 21.37
N ALA A 36 -15.24 40.11 20.04
CA ALA A 36 -16.48 40.40 19.30
C ALA A 36 -16.42 39.78 17.89
N SER A 37 -17.54 39.21 17.41
CA SER A 37 -17.67 38.65 16.06
C SER A 37 -17.93 39.73 15.01
N PHE A 38 -17.57 39.47 13.75
CA PHE A 38 -18.00 40.32 12.62
C PHE A 38 -18.70 39.50 11.53
N LEU A 39 -19.91 39.94 11.17
CA LEU A 39 -20.67 39.46 10.02
C LEU A 39 -20.24 40.24 8.76
N LEU A 40 -20.19 39.55 7.62
CA LEU A 40 -20.02 40.20 6.32
C LEU A 40 -21.38 40.53 5.71
N GLN A 41 -21.62 41.82 5.46
CA GLN A 41 -22.66 42.30 4.54
C GLN A 41 -22.01 43.16 3.44
N PHE A 42 -22.50 43.00 2.21
CA PHE A 42 -22.14 43.82 1.05
C PHE A 42 -22.95 45.13 1.06
N ASP A 43 -22.34 46.22 0.58
CA ASP A 43 -22.97 47.02 -0.47
C ASP A 43 -21.93 47.73 -1.38
N LYS A 44 -22.41 48.55 -2.32
CA LYS A 44 -21.75 48.94 -3.57
C LYS A 44 -21.34 50.43 -3.64
N THR A 45 -20.80 50.80 -4.81
CA THR A 45 -20.64 52.16 -5.40
C THR A 45 -19.38 52.96 -4.98
N ALA A 46 -18.76 53.80 -5.83
CA ALA A 46 -18.75 53.85 -7.31
C ALA A 46 -17.61 54.76 -7.85
N VAL A 47 -17.07 54.42 -9.03
CA VAL A 47 -16.58 55.29 -10.14
C VAL A 47 -15.57 56.43 -9.87
N VAL A 48 -14.45 56.42 -10.62
CA VAL A 48 -13.93 57.53 -11.46
C VAL A 48 -12.98 56.95 -12.53
N ASN A 49 -12.73 57.66 -13.64
CA ASN A 49 -12.25 57.08 -14.91
C ASN A 49 -11.26 57.98 -15.70
N THR A 50 -10.13 57.42 -16.16
CA THR A 50 -9.18 57.98 -17.15
C THR A 50 -8.34 56.82 -17.75
N GLY A 51 -8.02 56.72 -19.05
CA GLY A 51 -8.42 57.48 -20.24
C GLY A 51 -7.78 56.91 -21.53
N THR A 52 -8.53 56.87 -22.63
CA THR A 52 -8.14 56.48 -24.03
C THR A 52 -7.49 57.66 -24.79
N PRO A 53 -6.93 57.57 -26.05
CA PRO A 53 -7.28 56.71 -27.23
C PRO A 53 -6.06 56.09 -27.97
N GLY A 54 -6.14 55.45 -29.15
CA GLY A 54 -7.24 55.13 -30.11
C GLY A 54 -6.85 53.91 -31.01
N VAL A 55 -7.33 53.65 -32.24
CA VAL A 55 -8.06 54.44 -33.26
C VAL A 55 -8.80 53.51 -34.26
N SER A 56 -10.08 53.79 -34.58
CA SER A 56 -10.86 53.59 -35.86
C SER A 56 -10.86 52.22 -36.63
N ALA A 57 -11.86 51.79 -37.43
CA ALA A 57 -13.34 51.87 -37.52
C ALA A 57 -13.78 50.88 -38.65
N SER A 58 -14.99 50.28 -38.74
CA SER A 58 -16.32 50.87 -39.06
C SER A 58 -17.40 49.73 -39.17
N LEU A 59 -18.63 49.91 -39.69
CA LEU A 59 -19.81 50.66 -39.17
C LEU A 59 -21.06 50.40 -40.08
N MET A 60 -21.96 49.44 -39.77
CA MET A 60 -23.35 49.31 -40.34
C MET A 60 -24.15 48.19 -39.61
N GLY A 61 -25.45 48.28 -39.26
CA GLY A 61 -26.27 49.49 -39.04
C GLY A 61 -27.79 49.45 -39.35
N VAL A 62 -28.63 48.64 -38.67
CA VAL A 62 -30.14 48.69 -38.68
C VAL A 62 -30.66 48.09 -37.34
N SER A 63 -31.15 48.82 -36.32
CA SER A 63 -32.48 49.47 -36.08
C SER A 63 -33.69 48.50 -35.91
N THR A 64 -34.08 48.01 -34.71
CA THR A 64 -34.87 48.62 -33.59
C THR A 64 -36.41 48.51 -33.65
N THR A 65 -37.07 47.94 -32.62
CA THR A 65 -38.38 48.29 -31.95
C THR A 65 -38.93 47.10 -31.11
N SER A 66 -39.86 47.21 -30.13
CA SER A 66 -39.85 48.00 -28.87
C SER A 66 -41.06 47.71 -27.92
N ALA A 67 -40.81 47.41 -26.63
CA ALA A 67 -41.77 47.44 -25.47
C ALA A 67 -43.00 46.47 -25.52
N THR A 68 -43.86 46.18 -24.51
CA THR A 68 -44.17 46.56 -23.08
C THR A 68 -44.96 45.40 -22.41
N SER A 69 -45.35 45.31 -21.11
CA SER A 69 -44.71 45.51 -19.77
C SER A 69 -45.75 45.35 -18.61
N LYS A 70 -45.36 44.89 -17.40
CA LYS A 70 -46.13 44.90 -16.09
C LYS A 70 -47.30 43.88 -15.93
N SER A 71 -47.82 43.47 -14.73
CA SER A 71 -47.26 43.22 -13.36
C SER A 71 -48.30 42.64 -12.34
N THR A 72 -48.05 41.47 -11.70
CA THR A 72 -48.36 41.00 -10.28
C THR A 72 -49.75 41.21 -9.57
N PRO A 73 -50.04 40.63 -8.37
CA PRO A 73 -50.11 39.23 -7.82
C PRO A 73 -51.54 38.97 -7.17
N PRO A 74 -51.83 38.20 -6.08
CA PRO A 74 -51.28 37.01 -5.34
C PRO A 74 -52.31 35.81 -5.40
N PRO A 75 -52.80 35.02 -4.38
CA PRO A 75 -52.42 34.64 -2.99
C PRO A 75 -52.45 33.08 -2.67
N THR A 76 -53.24 32.58 -1.69
CA THR A 76 -53.13 31.25 -1.00
C THR A 76 -54.45 30.71 -0.36
N ILE A 77 -54.54 29.40 -0.01
CA ILE A 77 -55.24 28.75 1.18
C ILE A 77 -55.17 27.18 1.12
N THR A 78 -55.78 26.41 2.05
CA THR A 78 -55.24 25.16 2.68
C THR A 78 -56.13 23.89 2.79
N SER A 79 -55.48 22.75 3.11
CA SER A 79 -55.88 21.65 4.05
C SER A 79 -57.03 20.64 3.78
N GLY A 80 -56.80 19.34 4.09
CA GLY A 80 -57.81 18.27 4.27
C GLY A 80 -57.21 16.86 4.53
N ASN A 81 -57.81 16.03 5.39
CA ASN A 81 -57.31 14.70 5.85
C ASN A 81 -58.49 13.80 6.33
N VAL A 82 -58.43 12.43 6.29
CA VAL A 82 -59.21 11.41 7.09
C VAL A 82 -59.02 9.95 6.56
N SER A 83 -59.42 8.90 7.31
CA SER A 83 -59.04 7.47 7.15
C SER A 83 -60.10 6.40 7.59
N SER A 84 -59.80 5.08 7.44
CA SER A 84 -60.45 3.85 8.05
C SER A 84 -61.73 3.25 7.38
N SER A 85 -62.16 1.96 7.54
CA SER A 85 -61.47 0.65 7.78
C SER A 85 -62.40 -0.62 7.78
N SER A 86 -61.86 -1.82 7.46
CA SER A 86 -62.16 -3.20 8.00
C SER A 86 -63.34 -4.12 7.53
N GLY A 87 -63.13 -5.46 7.60
CA GLY A 87 -64.09 -6.61 7.46
C GLY A 87 -63.80 -7.57 6.27
N SER A 88 -63.65 -8.93 6.28
CA SER A 88 -64.20 -10.14 7.00
C SER A 88 -65.49 -10.75 6.36
N THR A 89 -65.82 -12.07 6.26
CA THR A 89 -65.47 -13.38 6.92
C THR A 89 -65.73 -14.67 6.05
N SER A 90 -65.31 -15.89 6.52
CA SER A 90 -65.97 -17.26 6.44
C SER A 90 -66.26 -18.01 5.10
N SER A 91 -66.43 -19.36 4.98
CA SER A 91 -66.04 -20.60 5.75
C SER A 91 -66.45 -21.94 5.04
N ASN A 92 -66.00 -23.13 5.53
CA ASN A 92 -66.44 -24.54 5.26
C ASN A 92 -65.99 -25.23 3.93
N GLY A 93 -65.85 -26.59 3.81
CA GLY A 93 -65.83 -27.68 4.81
C GLY A 93 -65.80 -29.15 4.26
N SER A 94 -65.04 -30.04 4.93
CA SER A 94 -65.14 -31.54 5.05
C SER A 94 -65.10 -32.56 3.86
N SER A 95 -64.07 -33.44 3.87
CA SER A 95 -64.00 -34.93 3.62
C SER A 95 -64.77 -35.66 2.49
N GLY A 96 -64.26 -36.71 1.84
CA GLY A 96 -62.93 -37.38 1.89
C GLY A 96 -62.90 -38.82 1.30
N GLN A 97 -61.70 -39.35 0.99
CA GLN A 97 -61.38 -40.68 0.38
C GLN A 97 -61.80 -40.86 -1.11
N GLN A 98 -61.13 -41.66 -1.98
CA GLN A 98 -60.02 -42.62 -1.77
C GLN A 98 -59.10 -42.75 -3.03
N LEU A 99 -57.79 -42.97 -2.79
CA LEU A 99 -56.74 -43.60 -3.65
C LEU A 99 -56.34 -43.08 -5.06
N HIS A 100 -55.01 -43.16 -5.30
CA HIS A 100 -54.22 -43.15 -6.55
C HIS A 100 -54.67 -42.32 -7.76
N HIS A 101 -53.95 -41.22 -8.03
CA HIS A 101 -52.93 -41.19 -9.09
C HIS A 101 -51.97 -39.99 -8.91
N THR A 102 -50.78 -40.05 -9.52
CA THR A 102 -49.80 -38.95 -9.55
C THR A 102 -50.21 -37.88 -10.58
N PRO A 103 -50.43 -36.61 -10.19
CA PRO A 103 -50.77 -35.55 -11.14
C PRO A 103 -49.51 -34.87 -11.69
N SER A 104 -49.29 -34.97 -13.01
CA SER A 104 -48.47 -34.01 -13.73
C SER A 104 -49.25 -32.70 -13.90
N GLY A 105 -48.77 -31.62 -13.29
CA GLY A 105 -49.41 -30.31 -13.32
C GLY A 105 -48.42 -29.19 -13.68
N GLY A 106 -48.62 -28.54 -14.83
CA GLY A 106 -47.81 -27.39 -15.23
C GLY A 106 -48.32 -26.09 -14.61
N GLY A 107 -47.41 -25.16 -14.26
CA GLY A 107 -47.82 -23.84 -13.76
C GLY A 107 -46.69 -22.95 -13.25
N LYS A 108 -46.25 -22.03 -14.11
CA LYS A 108 -45.33 -20.88 -13.85
C LYS A 108 -43.85 -21.25 -13.54
N PRO A 109 -42.87 -20.53 -14.13
CA PRO A 109 -41.47 -20.70 -13.77
C PRO A 109 -41.19 -20.12 -12.37
N LYS A 110 -40.39 -20.82 -11.57
CA LYS A 110 -39.78 -20.29 -10.34
C LYS A 110 -38.41 -19.64 -10.65
N PRO A 111 -37.95 -18.70 -9.82
CA PRO A 111 -36.61 -18.11 -9.98
C PRO A 111 -35.50 -19.14 -9.77
N PHE A 112 -34.37 -18.95 -10.44
CA PHE A 112 -33.15 -19.73 -10.23
C PHE A 112 -32.61 -19.53 -8.79
N PRO A 113 -32.14 -20.59 -8.10
CA PRO A 113 -31.49 -20.45 -6.81
C PRO A 113 -30.10 -19.83 -6.97
N LEU A 114 -29.86 -18.67 -6.34
CA LEU A 114 -28.57 -17.98 -6.34
C LEU A 114 -27.51 -18.64 -5.42
N THR A 115 -27.83 -19.77 -4.81
CA THR A 115 -27.04 -20.41 -3.74
C THR A 115 -26.07 -21.49 -4.22
N GLU A 116 -26.33 -22.15 -5.36
CA GLU A 116 -25.44 -23.21 -5.87
C GLU A 116 -24.26 -22.64 -6.69
N PHE A 117 -24.34 -21.37 -7.10
CA PHE A 117 -23.30 -20.70 -7.91
C PHE A 117 -22.22 -19.98 -7.07
N GLN A 118 -22.30 -20.01 -5.74
CA GLN A 118 -21.29 -19.39 -4.86
C GLN A 118 -20.19 -20.37 -4.43
N ASP A 119 -20.56 -21.61 -4.09
CA ASP A 119 -19.58 -22.63 -3.66
C ASP A 119 -18.68 -23.13 -4.80
N GLU A 120 -19.21 -23.16 -6.04
CA GLU A 120 -18.41 -23.54 -7.22
C GLU A 120 -17.36 -22.46 -7.56
N ILE A 121 -17.67 -21.17 -7.39
CA ILE A 121 -16.69 -20.08 -7.58
C ILE A 121 -15.61 -20.09 -6.48
N LEU A 122 -15.97 -20.42 -5.23
CA LEU A 122 -15.03 -20.52 -4.12
C LEU A 122 -14.09 -21.75 -4.20
N THR A 123 -14.49 -22.79 -4.92
CA THR A 123 -13.64 -23.96 -5.19
C THR A 123 -12.80 -23.79 -6.46
N LEU A 124 -13.38 -23.26 -7.55
CA LEU A 124 -12.66 -23.02 -8.80
C LEU A 124 -11.62 -21.89 -8.70
N SER A 125 -11.77 -20.93 -7.77
CA SER A 125 -10.75 -19.89 -7.52
C SER A 125 -9.45 -20.41 -6.91
N ASN A 126 -9.37 -21.69 -6.54
CA ASN A 126 -8.27 -22.28 -5.76
C ASN A 126 -7.53 -23.44 -6.45
N GLN A 127 -7.81 -23.76 -7.72
CA GLN A 127 -7.13 -24.88 -8.40
C GLN A 127 -6.61 -24.54 -9.82
N SER A 128 -5.40 -25.04 -10.11
CA SER A 128 -4.73 -25.10 -11.42
C SER A 128 -4.31 -23.79 -12.12
N LEU A 129 -3.27 -23.15 -11.59
CA LEU A 129 -2.26 -22.45 -12.40
C LEU A 129 -0.84 -22.89 -11.98
N ASN A 130 -0.23 -23.79 -12.77
CA ASN A 130 1.21 -24.09 -12.89
C ASN A 130 2.10 -24.36 -11.65
N GLN A 131 1.57 -24.81 -10.51
CA GLN A 131 2.42 -25.17 -9.36
C GLN A 131 3.45 -26.29 -9.64
N ASN A 132 3.12 -27.28 -10.50
CA ASN A 132 3.92 -28.49 -10.72
C ASN A 132 5.19 -28.31 -11.59
N THR A 133 5.68 -27.09 -11.79
CA THR A 133 6.95 -26.84 -12.53
C THR A 133 7.86 -25.83 -11.83
N GLU A 134 7.31 -24.97 -10.96
CA GLU A 134 8.11 -24.11 -10.07
C GLU A 134 8.68 -24.88 -8.87
N GLN A 135 7.99 -25.93 -8.42
CA GLN A 135 8.27 -26.63 -7.15
C GLN A 135 9.63 -27.36 -7.06
N VAL A 136 10.37 -27.52 -8.16
CA VAL A 136 11.58 -28.37 -8.24
C VAL A 136 12.89 -27.57 -8.07
N LEU A 137 12.81 -26.25 -7.86
CA LEU A 137 13.99 -25.35 -7.71
C LEU A 137 13.88 -24.34 -6.54
N MET A 138 12.96 -24.53 -5.58
CA MET A 138 12.53 -23.46 -4.65
C MET A 138 12.77 -23.69 -3.14
N ASP A 139 13.46 -24.75 -2.71
CA ASP A 139 13.53 -25.17 -1.29
C ASP A 139 14.54 -24.42 -0.40
N ASP A 140 15.49 -23.65 -0.96
CA ASP A 140 16.72 -23.26 -0.26
C ASP A 140 16.74 -21.85 0.41
N PHE A 141 15.79 -20.95 0.14
CA PHE A 141 15.82 -19.63 0.79
C PHE A 141 15.19 -19.65 2.19
N LYS A 142 15.99 -19.35 3.22
CA LYS A 142 15.55 -19.14 4.61
C LYS A 142 16.32 -17.98 5.24
N PHE A 143 15.67 -17.28 6.17
CA PHE A 143 16.29 -16.17 6.93
C PHE A 143 17.33 -16.67 7.96
N GLY A 144 18.28 -15.80 8.31
CA GLY A 144 19.29 -16.02 9.34
C GLY A 144 18.72 -15.91 10.76
N ASP A 145 19.04 -14.82 11.45
CA ASP A 145 18.39 -14.38 12.70
C ASP A 145 17.28 -13.36 12.38
N LEU A 146 16.31 -13.17 13.29
CA LEU A 146 15.30 -12.11 13.21
C LEU A 146 15.76 -10.89 14.03
N ILE A 147 15.67 -9.70 13.42
CA ILE A 147 15.98 -8.40 14.02
C ILE A 147 14.70 -7.56 14.00
N VAL A 148 14.13 -7.33 15.18
CA VAL A 148 12.94 -6.50 15.37
C VAL A 148 13.39 -5.09 15.74
N VAL A 149 12.89 -4.09 15.02
CA VAL A 149 13.24 -2.68 15.24
C VAL A 149 11.97 -1.89 15.49
N SER A 150 11.87 -1.25 16.65
CA SER A 150 10.73 -0.40 17.00
C SER A 150 11.17 0.77 17.86
N ASN A 151 10.37 1.83 17.91
CA ASN A 151 10.78 3.08 18.55
C ASN A 151 11.23 2.94 20.03
N ARG A 152 10.71 1.97 20.79
CA ARG A 152 11.13 1.72 22.18
C ARG A 152 11.50 0.26 22.40
N LEU A 153 12.42 0.01 23.32
CA LEU A 153 12.66 -1.33 23.85
C LEU A 153 11.42 -1.87 24.60
N PRO A 154 11.22 -3.20 24.66
CA PRO A 154 10.09 -3.85 25.32
C PRO A 154 10.27 -3.94 26.85
N MET A 155 10.91 -2.94 27.45
CA MET A 155 11.12 -2.85 28.90
C MET A 155 11.31 -1.41 29.36
N THR A 156 11.00 -1.17 30.64
CA THR A 156 11.40 0.02 31.39
C THR A 156 12.71 -0.26 32.11
N ILE A 157 13.61 0.72 32.09
CA ILE A 157 14.95 0.67 32.68
C ILE A 157 15.03 1.81 33.71
N SER A 158 15.61 1.56 34.88
CA SER A 158 15.93 2.59 35.88
C SER A 158 17.18 2.20 36.66
N ARG A 159 17.92 3.17 37.20
CA ARG A 159 19.05 2.91 38.12
C ARG A 159 18.59 2.13 39.36
N ASN A 160 19.44 1.26 39.87
CA ASN A 160 19.23 0.53 41.12
C ASN A 160 19.56 1.47 42.31
N PRO A 161 18.61 1.80 43.21
CA PRO A 161 18.88 2.71 44.33
C PRO A 161 19.81 2.10 45.40
N ASN A 162 20.14 0.80 45.30
CA ASN A 162 21.01 0.09 46.24
C ASN A 162 22.45 -0.13 45.70
N SER A 163 22.74 0.20 44.44
CA SER A 163 24.10 0.08 43.89
C SER A 163 24.96 1.29 44.27
N VAL A 164 26.13 1.03 44.86
CA VAL A 164 27.09 2.08 45.24
C VAL A 164 27.95 2.46 44.04
N ILE A 165 27.66 3.62 43.43
CA ILE A 165 28.50 4.17 42.35
C ILE A 165 29.81 4.69 42.95
N ILE A 166 30.87 3.90 42.86
CA ILE A 166 32.22 4.27 43.31
C ILE A 166 32.88 5.14 42.22
N HIS A 167 32.57 6.43 42.19
CA HIS A 167 33.31 7.39 41.36
C HIS A 167 34.76 7.51 41.84
N GLY A 168 35.68 6.87 41.11
CA GLY A 168 37.12 6.89 41.37
C GLY A 168 37.75 8.24 41.05
N ASN A 169 37.61 9.20 41.97
CA ASN A 169 38.10 10.57 41.77
C ASN A 169 39.63 10.67 41.92
N SER A 170 40.35 10.58 40.81
CA SER A 170 41.81 10.60 40.78
C SER A 170 42.38 12.03 40.81
N ASN A 171 42.84 12.50 41.97
CA ASN A 171 43.90 13.50 42.03
C ASN A 171 44.71 13.45 43.34
N SER A 172 45.93 13.98 43.30
CA SER A 172 47.02 13.67 44.24
C SER A 172 47.28 14.74 45.31
N SER A 173 47.64 14.29 46.53
CA SER A 173 48.67 14.95 47.36
C SER A 173 49.12 14.07 48.55
N HIS A 174 50.36 14.25 48.99
CA HIS A 174 51.03 13.50 50.06
C HIS A 174 50.38 13.55 51.45
N GLY A 175 50.63 12.54 52.29
CA GLY A 175 50.46 12.58 53.76
C GLY A 175 50.84 11.27 54.45
N MET A 176 51.68 11.32 55.50
CA MET A 176 52.14 10.14 56.26
C MET A 176 51.38 9.93 57.57
N ASP A 177 51.35 8.68 58.03
CA ASP A 177 51.32 8.21 59.42
C ASP A 177 50.22 8.67 60.44
N SER A 178 49.27 7.74 60.60
CA SER A 178 49.13 6.94 61.84
C SER A 178 48.13 7.31 62.97
N LYS A 179 47.52 6.24 63.51
CA LYS A 179 47.07 5.98 64.91
C LYS A 179 45.94 6.80 65.56
N LYS A 180 44.81 6.09 65.70
CA LYS A 180 43.99 5.86 66.93
C LYS A 180 43.39 7.06 67.70
N GLY A 181 42.06 7.10 67.75
CA GLY A 181 41.26 7.70 68.83
C GLY A 181 39.95 6.92 69.02
N VAL A 182 39.55 6.64 70.27
CA VAL A 182 38.36 5.86 70.67
C VAL A 182 37.83 6.40 72.00
N SER A 183 36.52 6.26 72.28
CA SER A 183 35.76 6.68 73.49
C SER A 183 35.12 8.09 73.39
N LYS A 184 33.95 8.37 74.01
CA LYS A 184 33.08 7.52 74.85
C LYS A 184 31.60 7.96 74.87
N ASP A 185 30.77 7.07 75.39
CA ASP A 185 29.33 7.19 75.67
C ASP A 185 29.01 8.16 76.84
N VAL A 186 27.73 8.54 77.02
CA VAL A 186 26.85 7.98 78.08
C VAL A 186 25.43 8.61 78.08
N HIS A 187 24.44 7.71 78.19
CA HIS A 187 23.03 7.72 78.66
C HIS A 187 22.62 8.62 79.88
N PRO A 188 21.40 8.53 80.51
CA PRO A 188 20.14 7.79 80.19
C PRO A 188 18.80 8.56 80.48
N GLN A 189 17.62 7.94 80.20
CA GLN A 189 16.55 7.54 81.17
C GLN A 189 15.10 7.44 80.61
N ASN A 190 14.24 6.68 81.32
CA ASN A 190 12.92 6.16 80.90
C ASN A 190 11.68 6.96 81.38
N LYS A 191 10.52 6.78 80.72
CA LYS A 191 9.21 6.45 81.37
C LYS A 191 8.13 5.94 80.39
N HIS A 192 6.94 5.58 80.89
CA HIS A 192 6.03 4.56 80.32
C HIS A 192 4.82 5.05 79.49
N ALA A 193 4.40 4.17 78.56
CA ALA A 193 3.02 3.79 78.15
C ALA A 193 2.04 4.82 77.54
N ASN A 194 1.47 4.50 76.36
CA ASN A 194 0.16 3.79 76.28
C ASN A 194 -0.14 3.16 74.88
N HIS A 195 -1.33 2.58 74.69
CA HIS A 195 -1.71 1.63 73.61
C HIS A 195 -2.19 2.21 72.25
N SER A 196 -2.12 1.34 71.21
CA SER A 196 -2.95 1.26 69.97
C SER A 196 -2.92 2.44 68.99
N GLN A 197 -2.60 2.28 67.70
CA GLN A 197 -3.21 1.36 66.72
C GLN A 197 -2.21 0.82 65.67
N GLN A 198 -2.50 -0.32 65.05
CA GLN A 198 -1.76 -0.82 63.88
C GLN A 198 -2.45 -0.39 62.57
N GLN A 199 -1.73 0.35 61.71
CA GLN A 199 -2.04 0.45 60.29
C GLN A 199 -1.02 -0.41 59.53
N GLN A 200 -1.47 -1.53 58.95
CA GLN A 200 -0.65 -2.31 58.02
C GLN A 200 -0.71 -1.65 56.65
N GLN A 201 0.41 -1.08 56.19
CA GLN A 201 0.54 -0.62 54.82
C GLN A 201 0.73 -1.84 53.91
N HIS A 202 -0.25 -2.12 53.05
CA HIS A 202 -0.15 -3.20 52.07
C HIS A 202 0.87 -2.84 50.98
N THR A 203 1.97 -3.59 50.92
CA THR A 203 2.92 -3.52 49.81
C THR A 203 2.26 -4.05 48.52
N PRO A 204 2.31 -3.31 47.39
CA PRO A 204 1.78 -3.82 46.13
C PRO A 204 2.62 -5.01 45.64
N GLN A 205 1.97 -6.12 45.29
CA GLN A 205 2.67 -7.31 44.79
C GLN A 205 3.30 -7.04 43.42
N GLN A 206 4.47 -7.63 43.20
CA GLN A 206 5.32 -7.33 42.05
C GLN A 206 5.11 -8.35 40.94
N SER A 207 4.84 -7.86 39.72
CA SER A 207 5.19 -8.57 38.48
C SER A 207 6.67 -8.98 38.54
N PRO A 208 7.07 -10.18 38.09
CA PRO A 208 8.37 -10.79 38.43
C PRO A 208 9.55 -9.86 38.11
N GLN A 209 10.17 -9.34 39.17
CA GLN A 209 11.40 -8.58 39.06
C GLN A 209 12.56 -9.57 38.91
N MET A 210 13.28 -9.49 37.79
CA MET A 210 14.58 -10.14 37.67
C MET A 210 15.61 -9.29 38.42
N GLN A 211 15.59 -9.36 39.75
CA GLN A 211 16.65 -8.82 40.60
C GLN A 211 17.86 -9.75 40.49
N ASP A 212 18.75 -9.48 39.53
CA ASP A 212 20.14 -9.85 39.74
C ASP A 212 20.73 -8.84 40.74
N HIS A 213 21.06 -9.31 41.94
CA HIS A 213 21.58 -8.46 43.02
C HIS A 213 22.97 -7.87 42.72
N SER A 214 23.59 -8.18 41.56
CA SER A 214 24.85 -7.60 41.11
C SER A 214 24.71 -6.40 40.15
N SER A 215 23.53 -6.11 39.59
CA SER A 215 23.37 -5.09 38.55
C SER A 215 23.11 -3.67 39.09
N ASN A 216 23.71 -2.66 38.44
CA ASN A 216 23.43 -1.24 38.67
C ASN A 216 22.06 -0.79 38.11
N PHE A 217 21.31 -1.66 37.44
CA PHE A 217 20.04 -1.34 36.79
C PHE A 217 18.89 -2.26 37.24
N ILE A 218 17.66 -1.76 37.14
CA ILE A 218 16.42 -2.49 37.35
C ILE A 218 15.67 -2.56 36.03
N PHE A 219 15.40 -3.78 35.57
CA PHE A 219 14.71 -4.06 34.31
C PHE A 219 13.27 -4.55 34.58
N LYS A 220 12.29 -3.89 33.95
CA LYS A 220 10.87 -4.31 34.01
C LYS A 220 10.30 -4.49 32.61
N LYS A 221 10.02 -5.74 32.21
CA LYS A 221 9.43 -6.08 30.91
C LYS A 221 8.09 -5.37 30.70
N SER A 222 7.85 -4.85 29.50
CA SER A 222 6.62 -4.19 29.09
C SER A 222 5.62 -5.19 28.51
N SER A 223 4.38 -5.16 28.99
CA SER A 223 3.28 -6.03 28.55
C SER A 223 2.60 -5.54 27.25
N GLY A 224 3.40 -5.15 26.25
CA GLY A 224 2.91 -4.59 24.98
C GLY A 224 2.55 -5.67 23.96
N GLY A 225 1.45 -5.48 23.22
CA GLY A 225 0.93 -6.49 22.28
C GLY A 225 1.94 -7.00 21.24
N LEU A 226 2.83 -6.15 20.73
CA LEU A 226 3.92 -6.55 19.83
C LEU A 226 4.92 -7.51 20.50
N VAL A 227 5.23 -7.29 21.79
CA VAL A 227 6.13 -8.16 22.57
C VAL A 227 5.51 -9.56 22.71
N THR A 228 4.22 -9.62 23.02
CA THR A 228 3.48 -10.88 23.16
C THR A 228 3.33 -11.59 21.81
N ALA A 229 3.09 -10.86 20.71
CA ALA A 229 3.03 -11.40 19.35
C ALA A 229 4.30 -12.18 18.97
N LEU A 230 5.45 -11.53 19.12
CA LEU A 230 6.76 -12.08 18.76
C LEU A 230 7.16 -13.23 19.71
N THR A 231 6.92 -13.08 21.01
CA THR A 231 7.14 -14.16 22.00
C THR A 231 6.26 -15.38 21.72
N GLY A 232 5.05 -15.19 21.18
CA GLY A 232 4.17 -16.26 20.73
C GLY A 232 4.72 -16.99 19.50
N MET A 233 5.21 -16.24 18.50
CA MET A 233 5.83 -16.79 17.29
C MET A 233 7.08 -17.63 17.57
N CYS A 234 7.91 -17.23 18.54
CA CYS A 234 9.14 -17.96 18.91
C CYS A 234 8.90 -19.33 19.57
N LYS A 235 7.64 -19.68 19.91
CA LYS A 235 7.25 -21.05 20.29
C LYS A 235 7.05 -21.98 19.07
N GLY A 236 7.09 -21.44 17.85
CA GLY A 236 6.79 -22.13 16.58
C GLY A 236 8.02 -22.31 15.67
N GLN A 237 7.96 -21.77 14.45
CA GLN A 237 9.01 -21.92 13.43
C GLN A 237 10.33 -21.25 13.83
N PHE A 238 10.26 -20.03 14.38
CA PHE A 238 11.43 -19.27 14.83
C PHE A 238 11.89 -19.73 16.23
N LYS A 239 12.46 -20.95 16.31
CA LYS A 239 13.04 -21.53 17.55
C LYS A 239 14.31 -20.82 18.07
N LYS A 240 14.64 -19.65 17.54
CA LYS A 240 15.76 -18.81 17.97
C LYS A 240 15.24 -17.63 18.78
N ASP A 241 16.04 -17.15 19.73
CA ASP A 241 15.90 -15.80 20.23
C ASP A 241 16.07 -14.79 19.07
N PHE A 242 15.33 -13.68 19.15
CA PHE A 242 15.36 -12.61 18.17
C PHE A 242 15.95 -11.35 18.81
N LYS A 243 16.68 -10.56 18.00
CA LYS A 243 17.34 -9.32 18.45
C LYS A 243 16.31 -8.19 18.46
N TRP A 244 16.23 -7.40 19.53
CA TRP A 244 15.34 -6.23 19.60
C TRP A 244 16.13 -4.93 19.69
N ILE A 245 15.92 -4.02 18.75
CA ILE A 245 16.51 -2.67 18.74
C ILE A 245 15.44 -1.63 19.02
N GLY A 246 15.76 -0.67 19.89
CA GLY A 246 14.85 0.42 20.25
C GLY A 246 15.49 1.45 21.18
N TRP A 247 14.87 2.63 21.30
CA TRP A 247 15.29 3.61 22.29
C TRP A 247 14.86 3.19 23.70
N ILE A 248 15.72 3.43 24.69
CA ILE A 248 15.48 3.12 26.11
C ILE A 248 14.30 3.89 26.72
N GLY A 249 13.78 4.91 26.03
CA GLY A 249 12.56 5.63 26.42
C GLY A 249 12.75 6.78 27.42
N THR A 250 14.00 7.06 27.80
CA THR A 250 14.47 8.21 28.60
C THR A 250 15.79 8.75 28.03
N ALA A 251 16.26 9.89 28.54
CA ALA A 251 17.57 10.48 28.27
C ALA A 251 18.43 10.64 29.55
N GLU A 252 18.02 10.03 30.67
CA GLU A 252 18.68 10.15 32.00
C GLU A 252 20.10 9.56 32.09
N PHE A 253 20.59 8.89 31.05
CA PHE A 253 21.87 8.19 31.00
C PHE A 253 22.84 8.94 30.08
N GLU A 254 23.59 9.89 30.64
CA GLU A 254 24.49 10.77 29.88
C GLU A 254 25.91 10.19 29.72
N LEU A 255 26.42 9.49 30.75
CA LEU A 255 27.78 8.99 30.81
C LEU A 255 28.01 7.78 29.88
N GLU A 256 29.04 7.82 29.04
CA GLU A 256 29.36 6.73 28.09
C GLU A 256 29.73 5.42 28.79
N GLU A 257 30.35 5.46 29.97
CA GLU A 257 30.64 4.27 30.79
C GLU A 257 29.34 3.58 31.25
N GLU A 258 28.32 4.37 31.62
CA GLU A 258 27.01 3.87 32.05
C GLU A 258 26.16 3.39 30.86
N LYS A 259 26.23 4.08 29.71
CA LYS A 259 25.65 3.63 28.43
C LYS A 259 26.25 2.28 28.01
N ALA A 260 27.55 2.08 28.20
CA ALA A 260 28.24 0.83 27.88
C ALA A 260 27.87 -0.32 28.84
N GLU A 261 27.82 -0.07 30.17
CA GLU A 261 27.36 -1.07 31.14
C GLU A 261 25.91 -1.49 30.83
N LEU A 262 25.02 -0.51 30.62
CA LEU A 262 23.61 -0.77 30.31
C LEU A 262 23.44 -1.53 28.98
N ARG A 263 24.27 -1.26 27.95
CA ARG A 263 24.30 -2.06 26.72
C ARG A 263 24.67 -3.52 27.02
N HIS A 264 25.72 -3.76 27.79
CA HIS A 264 26.15 -5.12 28.12
C HIS A 264 25.10 -5.91 28.93
N GLU A 265 24.39 -5.26 29.85
CA GLU A 265 23.27 -5.89 30.57
C GLU A 265 22.07 -6.19 29.66
N LEU A 266 21.76 -5.31 28.69
CA LEU A 266 20.66 -5.51 27.74
C LEU A 266 20.95 -6.59 26.69
N GLU A 267 22.21 -6.76 26.29
CA GLU A 267 22.66 -7.84 25.38
C GLU A 267 22.31 -9.23 25.92
N LYS A 268 22.34 -9.44 27.25
CA LYS A 268 21.91 -10.69 27.92
C LYS A 268 20.44 -11.04 27.68
N PHE A 269 19.63 -10.07 27.27
CA PHE A 269 18.22 -10.23 26.91
C PHE A 269 17.97 -10.18 25.39
N ASN A 270 19.04 -10.20 24.56
CA ASN A 270 19.03 -9.92 23.12
C ASN A 270 18.48 -8.53 22.77
N GLN A 271 18.70 -7.53 23.63
CA GLN A 271 18.20 -6.15 23.44
C GLN A 271 19.35 -5.16 23.24
N TYR A 272 19.16 -4.25 22.30
CA TYR A 272 20.19 -3.38 21.77
C TYR A 272 19.72 -1.91 21.86
N PRO A 273 20.23 -1.13 22.82
CA PRO A 273 19.72 0.22 23.08
C PRO A 273 20.19 1.24 22.04
N VAL A 274 19.25 2.05 21.56
CA VAL A 274 19.53 3.32 20.90
C VAL A 274 19.49 4.43 21.96
N PHE A 275 20.58 5.19 22.08
CA PHE A 275 20.69 6.31 23.02
C PHE A 275 20.41 7.64 22.29
N LEU A 276 19.44 8.40 22.84
CA LEU A 276 18.99 9.69 22.32
C LEU A 276 19.18 10.77 23.37
N GLU A 277 19.79 11.87 22.98
CA GLU A 277 19.98 13.04 23.85
C GLU A 277 18.65 13.78 24.04
N ALA A 278 18.44 14.44 25.19
CA ALA A 278 17.12 14.95 25.59
C ALA A 278 16.45 15.87 24.55
N GLU A 279 17.21 16.80 23.96
CA GLU A 279 16.71 17.73 22.92
C GLU A 279 16.39 17.00 21.60
N GLU A 280 17.20 16.01 21.22
CA GLU A 280 16.99 15.20 20.03
C GLU A 280 15.76 14.32 20.19
N ALA A 281 15.64 13.63 21.33
CA ALA A 281 14.49 12.80 21.68
C ALA A 281 13.18 13.61 21.65
N HIS A 282 13.17 14.82 22.20
CA HIS A 282 11.99 15.70 22.17
C HIS A 282 11.62 16.12 20.74
N LYS A 283 12.59 16.62 19.95
CA LYS A 283 12.36 17.04 18.55
C LYS A 283 11.92 15.91 17.63
N TYR A 284 12.45 14.71 17.82
CA TYR A 284 12.08 13.51 17.06
C TYR A 284 10.73 12.93 17.49
N TYR A 285 10.53 12.69 18.78
CA TYR A 285 9.38 11.98 19.30
C TYR A 285 8.18 12.90 19.51
N ASP A 286 8.30 13.94 20.33
CA ASP A 286 7.17 14.83 20.62
C ASP A 286 6.87 15.76 19.44
N GLY A 287 7.92 16.32 18.82
CA GLY A 287 7.85 17.16 17.61
C GLY A 287 7.41 16.38 16.37
N PHE A 288 8.36 15.90 15.55
CA PHE A 288 8.01 15.37 14.23
C PHE A 288 7.09 14.14 14.28
N SER A 289 7.36 13.17 15.17
CA SER A 289 6.56 11.94 15.23
C SER A 289 5.16 12.21 15.78
N ASN A 290 5.03 12.91 16.90
CA ASN A 290 3.76 13.03 17.62
C ASN A 290 3.00 14.35 17.36
N GLY A 291 3.67 15.42 16.94
CA GLY A 291 3.08 16.69 16.53
C GLY A 291 2.82 16.81 15.03
N VAL A 292 3.58 16.09 14.16
CA VAL A 292 3.36 16.10 12.71
C VAL A 292 2.73 14.81 12.18
N LEU A 293 3.41 13.66 12.31
CA LEU A 293 2.94 12.41 11.70
C LEU A 293 1.66 11.87 12.36
N TRP A 294 1.64 11.77 13.70
CA TRP A 294 0.51 11.21 14.44
C TRP A 294 -0.84 11.90 14.15
N PRO A 295 -1.02 13.22 14.32
CA PRO A 295 -2.30 13.88 14.05
C PRO A 295 -2.70 13.76 12.57
N LEU A 296 -1.76 13.96 11.64
CA LEU A 296 -2.07 13.93 10.21
C LEU A 296 -2.52 12.54 9.73
N PHE A 297 -1.86 11.48 10.16
CA PHE A 297 -2.22 10.11 9.78
C PHE A 297 -3.57 9.69 10.38
N HIS A 298 -3.94 10.28 11.52
CA HIS A 298 -5.28 10.14 12.12
C HIS A 298 -6.31 11.18 11.60
N TYR A 299 -6.04 11.85 10.48
CA TYR A 299 -6.93 12.82 9.81
C TYR A 299 -7.22 14.11 10.62
N LEU A 300 -6.40 14.44 11.63
CA LEU A 300 -6.57 15.58 12.53
C LEU A 300 -5.60 16.73 12.21
N TYR A 301 -5.46 17.10 10.93
CA TYR A 301 -4.58 18.20 10.49
C TYR A 301 -4.91 19.56 11.12
N GLU A 302 -6.17 19.74 11.55
CA GLU A 302 -6.69 20.95 12.20
C GLU A 302 -6.16 21.14 13.63
N LYS A 303 -5.49 20.13 14.22
CA LYS A 303 -4.79 20.23 15.50
C LYS A 303 -3.39 20.86 15.33
N ASN A 304 -3.35 22.06 14.76
CA ASN A 304 -2.15 22.91 14.62
C ASN A 304 -0.91 22.19 14.08
N VAL A 305 -1.04 21.36 13.04
CA VAL A 305 0.09 20.60 12.48
C VAL A 305 1.10 21.54 11.79
N THR A 306 2.09 21.99 12.54
CA THR A 306 3.18 22.86 12.07
C THR A 306 4.40 22.03 11.65
N PHE A 307 4.86 22.17 10.40
CA PHE A 307 6.11 21.55 9.96
C PHE A 307 7.32 22.39 10.41
N ASN A 308 8.21 21.79 11.21
CA ASN A 308 9.46 22.39 11.65
C ASN A 308 10.66 21.63 11.05
N MET A 309 11.58 22.35 10.39
CA MET A 309 12.77 21.75 9.78
C MET A 309 13.71 21.13 10.83
N ALA A 310 13.86 21.73 12.02
CA ALA A 310 14.76 21.21 13.05
C ALA A 310 14.26 19.89 13.68
N GLU A 311 12.94 19.66 13.66
CA GLU A 311 12.31 18.41 14.08
C GLU A 311 12.41 17.34 13.00
N TRP A 312 12.22 17.72 11.73
CA TRP A 312 12.49 16.83 10.60
C TRP A 312 13.94 16.36 10.56
N GLU A 313 14.91 17.26 10.73
CA GLU A 313 16.33 16.88 10.80
C GLU A 313 16.63 15.97 12.00
N ALA A 314 15.97 16.18 13.15
CA ALA A 314 16.11 15.27 14.29
C ALA A 314 15.54 13.89 13.95
N TYR A 315 14.41 13.83 13.24
CA TYR A 315 13.83 12.57 12.75
C TYR A 315 14.75 11.85 11.77
N GLN A 316 15.44 12.57 10.88
CA GLN A 316 16.50 12.01 10.04
C GLN A 316 17.68 11.46 10.87
N ARG A 317 18.25 12.27 11.78
CA ARG A 317 19.39 11.86 12.63
C ARG A 317 19.08 10.64 13.51
N VAL A 318 17.88 10.56 14.07
CA VAL A 318 17.45 9.39 14.85
C VAL A 318 17.29 8.16 13.95
N ASN A 319 16.71 8.29 12.76
CA ASN A 319 16.62 7.17 11.82
C ASN A 319 18.03 6.68 11.36
N GLU A 320 19.04 7.55 11.27
CA GLU A 320 20.45 7.15 11.06
C GLU A 320 21.02 6.38 12.28
N LYS A 321 20.82 6.88 13.51
CA LYS A 321 21.24 6.17 14.75
C LYS A 321 20.62 4.77 14.87
N PHE A 322 19.36 4.62 14.48
CA PHE A 322 18.70 3.32 14.39
C PHE A 322 19.31 2.41 13.31
N ALA A 323 19.78 2.99 12.18
CA ALA A 323 20.48 2.23 11.16
C ALA A 323 21.88 1.76 11.62
N ASP A 324 22.60 2.60 12.38
CA ASP A 324 23.86 2.23 13.01
C ASP A 324 23.68 1.00 13.93
N ALA A 325 22.71 1.05 14.84
CA ALA A 325 22.42 -0.05 15.78
C ALA A 325 21.94 -1.35 15.09
N VAL A 326 21.22 -1.25 13.97
CA VAL A 326 20.87 -2.43 13.16
C VAL A 326 22.10 -3.04 12.51
N LEU A 327 22.97 -2.22 11.93
CA LEU A 327 24.15 -2.70 11.20
C LEU A 327 25.26 -3.22 12.13
N GLU A 328 25.28 -2.79 13.39
CA GLU A 328 26.14 -3.35 14.44
C GLU A 328 25.86 -4.84 14.72
N VAL A 329 24.60 -5.28 14.57
CA VAL A 329 24.16 -6.67 14.91
C VAL A 329 23.72 -7.50 13.71
N TYR A 330 23.66 -6.91 12.51
CA TYR A 330 23.17 -7.56 11.29
C TYR A 330 24.17 -8.59 10.72
N LYS A 331 23.68 -9.79 10.39
CA LYS A 331 24.41 -10.80 9.62
C LYS A 331 23.76 -11.02 8.26
N ASP A 332 24.53 -11.49 7.30
CA ASP A 332 24.04 -11.72 5.94
C ASP A 332 22.85 -12.71 5.91
N ASN A 333 21.77 -12.30 5.24
CA ASN A 333 20.45 -12.94 5.23
C ASN A 333 19.63 -12.91 6.55
N ASP A 334 20.03 -12.17 7.58
CA ASP A 334 19.12 -11.82 8.68
C ASP A 334 17.85 -11.10 8.16
N ALA A 335 16.76 -11.20 8.90
CA ALA A 335 15.48 -10.55 8.59
C ALA A 335 15.32 -9.29 9.44
N VAL A 336 15.26 -8.10 8.85
CA VAL A 336 15.01 -6.85 9.58
C VAL A 336 13.53 -6.45 9.47
N TRP A 337 12.80 -6.52 10.59
CA TRP A 337 11.40 -6.11 10.67
C TRP A 337 11.31 -4.77 11.40
N ILE A 338 10.94 -3.72 10.67
CA ILE A 338 10.83 -2.34 11.16
C ILE A 338 9.37 -2.01 11.48
N HIS A 339 9.13 -1.37 12.61
CA HIS A 339 7.80 -0.98 13.06
C HIS A 339 7.59 0.53 13.18
N ASP A 340 6.48 0.94 12.57
CA ASP A 340 5.70 2.14 12.84
C ASP A 340 6.27 3.50 12.38
N TYR A 341 5.39 4.51 12.38
CA TYR A 341 5.59 5.85 11.80
C TYR A 341 6.85 6.61 12.30
N HIS A 342 7.45 6.18 13.40
CA HIS A 342 8.70 6.72 13.92
C HIS A 342 9.92 6.41 13.03
N LEU A 343 9.90 5.29 12.29
CA LEU A 343 11.07 4.72 11.61
C LEU A 343 10.88 4.59 10.09
N MET A 344 10.14 5.52 9.46
CA MET A 344 9.78 5.42 8.05
C MET A 344 10.95 5.64 7.08
N LEU A 345 12.05 6.27 7.51
CA LEU A 345 13.25 6.48 6.69
C LEU A 345 14.27 5.34 6.81
N LEU A 346 14.25 4.63 7.95
CA LEU A 346 15.17 3.54 8.26
C LEU A 346 15.34 2.50 7.12
N PRO A 347 14.30 2.06 6.38
CA PRO A 347 14.50 1.10 5.30
C PRO A 347 15.41 1.62 4.18
N ALA A 348 15.32 2.91 3.84
CA ALA A 348 16.14 3.52 2.79
C ALA A 348 17.59 3.75 3.22
N ILE A 349 17.79 4.17 4.47
CA ILE A 349 19.14 4.33 5.05
C ILE A 349 19.85 2.98 5.09
N LEU A 350 19.17 1.94 5.58
CA LEU A 350 19.70 0.58 5.59
C LEU A 350 19.99 0.05 4.18
N ARG A 351 19.05 0.21 3.23
CA ARG A 351 19.22 -0.22 1.83
C ARG A 351 20.37 0.50 1.13
N HIS A 352 20.63 1.77 1.47
CA HIS A 352 21.75 2.54 0.91
C HIS A 352 23.09 1.99 1.41
N ARG A 353 23.19 1.68 2.71
CA ARG A 353 24.40 1.15 3.36
C ARG A 353 24.63 -0.35 3.06
N ARG A 354 23.57 -1.14 2.89
CA ARG A 354 23.56 -2.57 2.54
C ARG A 354 22.49 -2.85 1.47
N PRO A 355 22.83 -2.89 0.16
CA PRO A 355 21.84 -3.08 -0.90
C PRO A 355 21.08 -4.41 -0.87
N ASP A 356 21.69 -5.44 -0.27
CA ASP A 356 21.30 -6.85 -0.27
C ASP A 356 20.38 -7.27 0.90
N ILE A 357 20.23 -6.40 1.89
CA ILE A 357 19.53 -6.62 3.16
C ILE A 357 18.06 -7.07 2.98
N ASN A 358 17.56 -7.95 3.86
CA ASN A 358 16.12 -8.24 3.92
C ASN A 358 15.45 -7.25 4.88
N ILE A 359 14.53 -6.42 4.39
CA ILE A 359 13.77 -5.46 5.21
C ILE A 359 12.27 -5.60 4.92
N ALA A 360 11.46 -5.65 5.97
CA ALA A 360 10.03 -5.40 5.86
C ALA A 360 9.58 -4.35 6.88
N PHE A 361 8.58 -3.55 6.50
CA PHE A 361 8.03 -2.49 7.33
C PHE A 361 6.55 -2.77 7.67
N PHE A 362 6.15 -2.49 8.92
CA PHE A 362 4.76 -2.56 9.33
C PHE A 362 4.29 -1.25 9.99
N LEU A 363 3.22 -0.64 9.48
CA LEU A 363 2.59 0.55 10.07
C LEU A 363 1.43 0.16 11.01
N HIS A 364 1.51 0.55 12.28
CA HIS A 364 0.47 0.24 13.28
C HIS A 364 -0.59 1.34 13.40
N ILE A 365 -0.32 2.54 12.89
CA ILE A 365 -1.31 3.63 12.76
C ILE A 365 -2.01 3.58 11.37
N PRO A 366 -3.16 4.26 11.19
CA PRO A 366 -3.78 4.39 9.87
C PRO A 366 -2.83 5.02 8.85
N PHE A 367 -2.87 4.60 7.59
CA PHE A 367 -2.29 5.38 6.51
C PHE A 367 -3.36 6.31 5.91
N PRO A 368 -3.13 7.63 5.85
CA PRO A 368 -4.14 8.59 5.41
C PRO A 368 -4.29 8.60 3.88
N SER A 369 -5.47 8.99 3.41
CA SER A 369 -5.74 9.20 1.98
C SER A 369 -4.75 10.20 1.36
N SER A 370 -4.49 10.06 0.06
CA SER A 370 -3.51 10.88 -0.68
C SER A 370 -3.77 12.39 -0.58
N GLU A 371 -5.02 12.81 -0.46
CA GLU A 371 -5.42 14.22 -0.27
C GLU A 371 -5.02 14.80 1.10
N ILE A 372 -4.92 13.96 2.13
CA ILE A 372 -4.42 14.33 3.47
C ILE A 372 -2.89 14.12 3.54
N TYR A 373 -2.39 13.01 2.98
CA TYR A 373 -0.97 12.69 2.98
C TYR A 373 -0.11 13.76 2.28
N ARG A 374 -0.63 14.34 1.19
CA ARG A 374 0.07 15.38 0.41
C ARG A 374 0.31 16.68 1.17
N ILE A 375 -0.33 16.90 2.33
CA ILE A 375 -0.10 18.05 3.21
C ILE A 375 1.35 18.06 3.72
N LEU A 376 2.00 16.89 3.89
CA LEU A 376 3.41 16.81 4.29
C LEU A 376 4.34 17.47 3.24
N PRO A 377 5.22 18.40 3.66
CA PRO A 377 6.30 18.90 2.79
C PRO A 377 7.28 17.81 2.38
N VAL A 378 7.58 16.88 3.30
CA VAL A 378 8.55 15.78 3.15
C VAL A 378 7.91 14.44 2.72
N ARG A 379 6.73 14.51 2.09
CA ARG A 379 5.96 13.35 1.61
C ARG A 379 6.77 12.39 0.73
N SER A 380 7.60 12.92 -0.18
CA SER A 380 8.37 12.07 -1.10
C SER A 380 9.41 11.26 -0.35
N GLN A 381 10.16 11.89 0.56
CA GLN A 381 11.21 11.26 1.36
C GLN A 381 10.66 10.13 2.24
N LEU A 382 9.48 10.33 2.84
CA LEU A 382 8.84 9.30 3.68
C LEU A 382 8.31 8.12 2.87
N LEU A 383 7.76 8.35 1.66
CA LEU A 383 7.37 7.25 0.77
C LEU A 383 8.60 6.51 0.21
N GLU A 384 9.64 7.22 -0.23
CA GLU A 384 10.89 6.62 -0.69
C GLU A 384 11.61 5.84 0.43
N GLY A 385 11.49 6.32 1.67
CA GLY A 385 11.86 5.62 2.90
C GLY A 385 11.23 4.23 2.99
N LEU A 386 9.90 4.15 2.93
CA LEU A 386 9.17 2.87 2.97
C LEU A 386 9.47 1.98 1.75
N LEU A 387 9.58 2.57 0.56
CA LEU A 387 9.77 1.86 -0.71
C LEU A 387 11.18 1.30 -0.95
N ALA A 388 12.07 1.37 0.04
CA ALA A 388 13.33 0.62 0.06
C ALA A 388 13.21 -0.76 0.75
N SER A 389 12.03 -1.08 1.31
CA SER A 389 11.70 -2.39 1.89
C SER A 389 11.47 -3.45 0.80
N ASN A 390 11.64 -4.73 1.14
CA ASN A 390 11.15 -5.85 0.33
C ASN A 390 9.60 -5.93 0.39
N MET A 391 9.03 -5.60 1.56
CA MET A 391 7.60 -5.64 1.86
C MET A 391 7.19 -4.48 2.76
N VAL A 392 6.00 -3.92 2.53
CA VAL A 392 5.36 -2.93 3.41
C VAL A 392 3.94 -3.41 3.72
N ALA A 393 3.55 -3.46 5.00
CA ALA A 393 2.23 -3.91 5.39
C ALA A 393 1.51 -2.98 6.38
N PHE A 394 0.18 -3.09 6.36
CA PHE A 394 -0.75 -2.26 7.11
C PHE A 394 -1.81 -3.13 7.77
N HIS A 395 -2.53 -2.57 8.76
CA HIS A 395 -3.65 -3.27 9.39
C HIS A 395 -4.86 -3.55 8.49
N THR A 396 -5.11 -2.75 7.46
CA THR A 396 -6.30 -2.85 6.61
C THR A 396 -5.99 -2.59 5.13
N TYR A 397 -6.83 -3.16 4.25
CA TYR A 397 -6.74 -2.93 2.82
C TYR A 397 -6.96 -1.46 2.43
N ASP A 398 -7.80 -0.71 3.17
CA ASP A 398 -7.97 0.72 2.93
C ASP A 398 -6.67 1.52 3.15
N PHE A 399 -5.91 1.21 4.20
CA PHE A 399 -4.61 1.85 4.44
C PHE A 399 -3.58 1.47 3.37
N ALA A 400 -3.53 0.19 2.97
CA ALA A 400 -2.67 -0.27 1.88
C ALA A 400 -3.02 0.42 0.54
N ARG A 401 -4.32 0.51 0.20
CA ARG A 401 -4.83 1.21 -0.99
C ARG A 401 -4.51 2.71 -0.97
N HIS A 402 -4.63 3.36 0.19
CA HIS A 402 -4.22 4.76 0.35
C HIS A 402 -2.71 4.96 0.17
N PHE A 403 -1.87 4.04 0.67
CA PHE A 403 -0.43 4.05 0.42
C PHE A 403 -0.11 3.90 -1.07
N LEU A 404 -0.71 2.93 -1.77
CA LEU A 404 -0.54 2.75 -3.22
C LEU A 404 -0.93 4.00 -4.03
N SER A 405 -2.08 4.63 -3.70
CA SER A 405 -2.54 5.88 -4.34
C SER A 405 -1.57 7.05 -4.04
N SER A 406 -1.09 7.19 -2.80
CA SER A 406 -0.07 8.19 -2.44
C SER A 406 1.24 7.99 -3.19
N CYS A 407 1.71 6.75 -3.35
CA CYS A 407 2.91 6.44 -4.14
C CYS A 407 2.74 6.78 -5.62
N THR A 408 1.62 6.39 -6.24
CA THR A 408 1.34 6.69 -7.65
C THR A 408 1.20 8.20 -7.88
N ARG A 409 0.49 8.92 -7.00
CA ARG A 409 0.23 10.37 -7.10
C ARG A 409 1.44 11.25 -6.75
N THR A 410 2.34 10.80 -5.86
CA THR A 410 3.48 11.59 -5.37
C THR A 410 4.78 11.27 -6.09
N LEU A 411 5.03 9.99 -6.42
CA LEU A 411 6.29 9.51 -6.98
C LEU A 411 6.16 8.98 -8.42
N GLY A 412 4.94 8.85 -8.95
CA GLY A 412 4.70 8.27 -10.27
C GLY A 412 4.92 6.75 -10.36
N SER A 413 5.05 6.05 -9.23
CA SER A 413 5.33 4.61 -9.20
C SER A 413 4.20 3.77 -9.79
N ASP A 414 4.54 2.79 -10.64
CA ASP A 414 3.60 1.83 -11.22
C ASP A 414 3.11 0.83 -10.16
N THR A 415 1.79 0.69 -10.04
CA THR A 415 1.15 -0.20 -9.06
C THR A 415 0.59 -1.47 -9.69
N THR A 416 0.53 -2.54 -8.90
CA THR A 416 -0.01 -3.85 -9.26
C THR A 416 -0.88 -4.37 -8.11
N PRO A 417 -1.71 -5.41 -8.31
CA PRO A 417 -2.50 -6.00 -7.23
C PRO A 417 -1.68 -6.61 -6.06
N ARG A 418 -0.36 -6.83 -6.23
CA ARG A 418 0.53 -7.42 -5.21
C ARG A 418 1.45 -6.42 -4.52
N GLY A 419 1.52 -5.17 -4.98
CA GLY A 419 2.59 -4.24 -4.62
C GLY A 419 2.91 -3.26 -5.74
N LEU A 420 4.05 -2.58 -5.67
CA LEU A 420 4.42 -1.57 -6.67
C LEU A 420 5.90 -1.63 -7.06
N LEU A 421 6.22 -1.13 -8.26
CA LEU A 421 7.58 -1.02 -8.75
C LEU A 421 8.08 0.42 -8.54
N HIS A 422 9.16 0.60 -7.78
CA HIS A 422 9.77 1.91 -7.57
C HIS A 422 11.29 1.84 -7.76
N LYS A 423 11.82 2.64 -8.70
CA LYS A 423 13.26 2.63 -9.07
C LYS A 423 13.82 1.21 -9.32
N GLY A 424 12.97 0.31 -9.83
CA GLY A 424 13.22 -1.13 -10.00
C GLY A 424 13.62 -1.90 -8.74
N LEU A 425 12.99 -1.57 -7.61
CA LEU A 425 12.71 -2.51 -6.53
C LEU A 425 11.20 -2.79 -6.57
N PHE A 426 10.80 -4.06 -6.59
CA PHE A 426 9.38 -4.43 -6.47
C PHE A 426 9.05 -4.57 -4.98
N VAL A 427 8.19 -3.70 -4.46
CA VAL A 427 7.81 -3.66 -3.05
C VAL A 427 6.45 -4.32 -2.89
N SER A 428 6.41 -5.46 -2.21
CA SER A 428 5.14 -6.18 -1.95
C SER A 428 4.32 -5.42 -0.92
N VAL A 429 2.99 -5.31 -1.11
CA VAL A 429 2.12 -4.50 -0.24
C VAL A 429 0.95 -5.32 0.28
N HIS A 430 0.87 -5.51 1.61
CA HIS A 430 -0.07 -6.45 2.25
C HIS A 430 -0.96 -5.78 3.31
N SER A 431 -2.10 -6.40 3.59
CA SER A 431 -3.04 -6.03 4.66
C SER A 431 -3.10 -7.16 5.70
N LEU A 432 -2.40 -7.00 6.82
CA LEU A 432 -2.28 -8.00 7.89
C LEU A 432 -2.77 -7.40 9.22
N PRO A 433 -4.02 -7.65 9.64
CA PRO A 433 -4.58 -7.12 10.87
C PRO A 433 -3.93 -7.78 12.09
N ILE A 434 -3.48 -6.99 13.07
CA ILE A 434 -2.85 -7.52 14.29
C ILE A 434 -3.91 -7.99 15.30
N GLY A 435 -3.68 -9.17 15.89
CA GLY A 435 -4.50 -9.70 16.97
C GLY A 435 -3.97 -9.37 18.37
N ILE A 436 -4.55 -10.05 19.37
CA ILE A 436 -4.00 -10.15 20.74
C ILE A 436 -3.51 -11.58 21.00
N ASP A 437 -2.86 -11.82 22.14
CA ASP A 437 -2.77 -13.17 22.72
C ASP A 437 -3.99 -13.39 23.64
N PRO A 438 -4.94 -14.27 23.29
CA PRO A 438 -6.10 -14.52 24.15
C PRO A 438 -5.73 -15.19 25.48
N ASN A 439 -4.63 -15.93 25.55
CA ASN A 439 -4.30 -16.73 26.74
C ASN A 439 -3.87 -15.84 27.91
N MET A 440 -3.08 -14.79 27.65
CA MET A 440 -2.74 -13.75 28.63
C MET A 440 -3.97 -13.17 29.34
N PHE A 441 -5.07 -12.93 28.61
CA PHE A 441 -6.31 -12.40 29.18
C PHE A 441 -7.14 -13.48 29.88
N ARG A 442 -7.14 -14.72 29.37
CA ARG A 442 -7.78 -15.87 30.03
C ARG A 442 -7.14 -16.20 31.39
N GLU A 443 -5.82 -16.31 31.43
CA GLU A 443 -5.02 -16.49 32.65
C GLU A 443 -5.24 -15.32 33.62
N GLY A 444 -5.32 -14.08 33.10
CA GLY A 444 -5.70 -12.90 33.87
C GLY A 444 -7.04 -13.05 34.59
N VAL A 445 -8.10 -13.47 33.88
CA VAL A 445 -9.44 -13.71 34.46
C VAL A 445 -9.44 -14.90 35.45
N GLN A 446 -8.65 -15.93 35.20
CA GLN A 446 -8.52 -17.08 36.11
C GLN A 446 -7.84 -16.74 37.44
N SER A 447 -7.00 -15.69 37.50
CA SER A 447 -6.20 -15.35 38.68
C SER A 447 -7.03 -15.07 39.96
N ASP A 448 -6.50 -15.45 41.13
CA ASP A 448 -7.15 -15.17 42.42
C ASP A 448 -7.26 -13.66 42.71
N GLU A 449 -6.35 -12.86 42.18
CA GLU A 449 -6.38 -11.40 42.30
C GLU A 449 -7.53 -10.80 41.48
N CYS A 450 -7.68 -11.20 40.20
CA CYS A 450 -8.81 -10.78 39.37
C CYS A 450 -10.14 -11.21 39.98
N ARG A 451 -10.24 -12.44 40.50
CA ARG A 451 -11.48 -12.93 41.14
C ARG A 451 -11.84 -12.11 42.38
N LYS A 452 -10.89 -11.78 43.26
CA LYS A 452 -11.14 -10.90 44.43
C LYS A 452 -11.60 -9.50 44.01
N ILE A 453 -10.89 -8.86 43.08
CA ILE A 453 -11.25 -7.52 42.58
C ILE A 453 -12.64 -7.53 41.93
N LEU A 454 -12.95 -8.57 41.15
CA LEU A 454 -14.25 -8.74 40.51
C LEU A 454 -15.37 -8.97 41.52
N ASP A 455 -15.15 -9.75 42.58
CA ASP A 455 -16.15 -9.97 43.63
C ASP A 455 -16.39 -8.70 44.46
N ASP A 456 -15.35 -7.94 44.83
CA ASP A 456 -15.51 -6.64 45.47
C ASP A 456 -16.25 -5.64 44.57
N PHE A 457 -15.96 -5.65 43.26
CA PHE A 457 -16.65 -4.80 42.29
C PHE A 457 -18.12 -5.21 42.10
N LYS A 458 -18.42 -6.50 41.86
CA LYS A 458 -19.77 -7.01 41.56
C LYS A 458 -20.68 -7.01 42.80
N ASN A 459 -20.14 -7.36 43.98
CA ASN A 459 -20.93 -7.59 45.19
C ASN A 459 -20.95 -6.42 46.18
N VAL A 460 -19.96 -5.51 46.11
CA VAL A 460 -19.87 -4.34 47.01
C VAL A 460 -19.97 -3.02 46.24
N LYS A 461 -19.00 -2.69 45.38
CA LYS A 461 -18.86 -1.34 44.82
C LYS A 461 -19.90 -0.97 43.75
N TYR A 462 -20.28 -1.92 42.91
CA TYR A 462 -21.20 -1.73 41.78
C TYR A 462 -22.43 -2.65 41.87
N LYS A 463 -22.80 -3.05 43.08
CA LYS A 463 -23.91 -3.98 43.31
C LYS A 463 -25.23 -3.45 42.72
N GLY A 464 -25.77 -4.18 41.76
CA GLY A 464 -27.02 -3.80 41.08
C GLY A 464 -26.90 -2.64 40.09
N LYS A 465 -25.68 -2.25 39.70
CA LYS A 465 -25.42 -1.26 38.65
C LYS A 465 -25.22 -1.93 37.30
N LYS A 466 -25.67 -1.30 36.21
CA LYS A 466 -25.21 -1.60 34.85
C LYS A 466 -23.91 -0.85 34.57
N ILE A 467 -22.93 -1.50 33.92
CA ILE A 467 -21.59 -0.93 33.71
C ILE A 467 -21.29 -0.74 32.22
N VAL A 468 -21.09 0.52 31.83
CA VAL A 468 -20.48 0.93 30.57
C VAL A 468 -18.99 1.17 30.81
N LEU A 469 -18.13 0.64 29.94
CA LEU A 469 -16.68 0.66 30.12
C LEU A 469 -15.96 1.26 28.90
N GLY A 470 -15.16 2.29 29.14
CA GLY A 470 -14.14 2.79 28.22
C GLY A 470 -12.74 2.58 28.79
N ILE A 471 -11.82 2.05 27.99
CA ILE A 471 -10.41 1.92 28.34
C ILE A 471 -9.60 2.41 27.16
N ASP A 472 -8.88 3.51 27.37
CA ASP A 472 -8.19 4.23 26.29
C ASP A 472 -6.87 4.80 26.84
N ARG A 473 -5.86 5.01 25.96
CA ARG A 473 -4.89 6.08 26.23
C ARG A 473 -5.65 7.40 26.16
N LEU A 474 -5.36 8.34 27.06
CA LEU A 474 -5.97 9.67 26.99
C LEU A 474 -5.36 10.45 25.82
N ASP A 475 -5.88 10.19 24.62
CA ASP A 475 -5.34 10.62 23.34
C ASP A 475 -6.50 11.07 22.46
N TYR A 476 -6.36 12.21 21.77
CA TYR A 476 -7.45 12.83 21.02
C TYR A 476 -8.00 11.92 19.90
N THR A 477 -7.23 10.94 19.44
CA THR A 477 -7.69 9.92 18.48
C THR A 477 -8.81 9.02 19.01
N LYS A 478 -8.98 8.92 20.34
CA LYS A 478 -9.89 7.96 21.00
C LYS A 478 -11.31 8.46 21.22
N GLY A 479 -11.62 9.71 20.89
CA GLY A 479 -13.00 10.22 20.94
C GLY A 479 -13.66 10.13 22.32
N VAL A 480 -12.88 10.31 23.40
CA VAL A 480 -13.38 10.24 24.79
C VAL A 480 -14.40 11.36 25.08
N GLN A 481 -14.25 12.52 24.44
CA GLN A 481 -15.20 13.64 24.51
C GLN A 481 -16.58 13.23 23.97
N LEU A 482 -16.61 12.76 22.71
CA LEU A 482 -17.81 12.22 22.04
C LEU A 482 -18.46 11.09 22.85
N LYS A 483 -17.66 10.26 23.52
CA LYS A 483 -18.13 9.20 24.43
C LYS A 483 -18.92 9.75 25.61
N PHE A 484 -18.42 10.82 26.23
CA PHE A 484 -19.02 11.43 27.41
C PHE A 484 -20.27 12.23 27.02
N GLU A 485 -20.24 12.94 25.89
CA GLU A 485 -21.41 13.61 25.29
C GLU A 485 -22.54 12.61 24.98
N ALA A 486 -22.22 11.46 24.37
CA ALA A 486 -23.22 10.42 24.08
C ALA A 486 -23.76 9.75 25.34
N PHE A 487 -22.93 9.56 26.37
CA PHE A 487 -23.37 9.03 27.66
C PHE A 487 -24.25 10.03 28.43
N GLU A 488 -23.91 11.32 28.41
CA GLU A 488 -24.74 12.39 28.97
C GLU A 488 -26.09 12.48 28.25
N LYS A 489 -26.10 12.44 26.91
CA LYS A 489 -27.34 12.44 26.12
C LYS A 489 -28.18 11.20 26.36
N PHE A 490 -27.55 10.05 26.63
CA PHE A 490 -28.21 8.82 27.07
C PHE A 490 -28.90 9.00 28.44
N LEU A 491 -28.22 9.55 29.45
CA LEU A 491 -28.83 9.83 30.76
C LEU A 491 -29.94 10.90 30.69
N THR A 492 -29.78 11.91 29.82
CA THR A 492 -30.76 12.97 29.60
C THR A 492 -32.04 12.42 28.96
N ASN A 493 -31.92 11.62 27.90
CA ASN A 493 -33.06 11.10 27.15
C ASN A 493 -33.74 9.90 27.84
N TYR A 494 -33.01 9.19 28.71
CA TYR A 494 -33.49 8.00 29.40
C TYR A 494 -33.17 8.09 30.91
N PRO A 495 -33.81 9.03 31.65
CA PRO A 495 -33.48 9.33 33.05
C PRO A 495 -33.66 8.14 34.01
N GLN A 496 -34.40 7.08 33.60
CA GLN A 496 -34.50 5.85 34.38
C GLN A 496 -33.14 5.17 34.62
N TYR A 497 -32.14 5.35 33.74
CA TYR A 497 -30.81 4.76 33.91
C TYR A 497 -29.86 5.62 34.78
N ALA A 498 -30.19 6.87 35.08
CA ALA A 498 -29.31 7.77 35.84
C ALA A 498 -28.99 7.25 37.26
N ASN A 499 -29.90 6.47 37.85
CA ASN A 499 -29.72 5.87 39.17
C ASN A 499 -29.07 4.47 39.12
N ASP A 500 -29.08 3.77 37.98
CA ASP A 500 -28.63 2.37 37.86
C ASP A 500 -27.37 2.17 36.99
N THR A 501 -27.01 3.10 36.11
CA THR A 501 -25.93 2.91 35.12
C THR A 501 -24.71 3.77 35.44
N VAL A 502 -23.51 3.20 35.30
CA VAL A 502 -22.23 3.89 35.53
C VAL A 502 -21.30 3.71 34.34
N LEU A 503 -20.73 4.81 33.84
CA LEU A 503 -19.60 4.83 32.91
C LEU A 503 -18.29 4.81 33.71
N ILE A 504 -17.51 3.75 33.55
CA ILE A 504 -16.12 3.70 34.01
C ILE A 504 -15.24 4.03 32.80
N GLN A 505 -14.46 5.12 32.87
CA GLN A 505 -13.46 5.46 31.86
C GLN A 505 -12.05 5.41 32.48
N VAL A 506 -11.25 4.45 32.05
CA VAL A 506 -9.81 4.44 32.30
C VAL A 506 -9.14 5.29 31.21
N GLY A 507 -8.46 6.37 31.60
CA GLY A 507 -7.64 7.19 30.71
C GLY A 507 -6.17 6.99 31.06
N VAL A 508 -5.47 6.13 30.33
CA VAL A 508 -4.05 5.85 30.59
C VAL A 508 -3.21 7.09 30.20
N PRO A 509 -2.40 7.65 31.13
CA PRO A 509 -1.55 8.80 30.86
C PRO A 509 -0.62 8.59 29.67
N THR A 510 -0.49 9.61 28.81
CA THR A 510 0.34 9.55 27.60
C THR A 510 0.74 10.97 27.20
N ARG A 511 1.98 11.16 26.73
CA ARG A 511 2.53 12.45 26.24
C ARG A 511 2.18 13.67 27.14
N PRO A 512 2.38 13.61 28.48
CA PRO A 512 1.87 14.63 29.41
C PRO A 512 2.48 16.03 29.23
N ASN A 513 3.61 16.14 28.51
CA ASN A 513 4.30 17.40 28.24
C ASN A 513 3.75 18.13 27.00
N VAL A 514 2.82 17.51 26.24
CA VAL A 514 2.25 18.06 25.00
C VAL A 514 0.93 18.77 25.32
N VAL A 515 0.77 20.01 24.83
CA VAL A 515 -0.30 20.93 25.25
C VAL A 515 -1.69 20.37 24.95
N GLU A 516 -1.88 19.81 23.75
CA GLU A 516 -3.15 19.25 23.28
C GLU A 516 -3.64 18.07 24.16
N TYR A 517 -2.72 17.38 24.85
CA TYR A 517 -3.03 16.30 25.78
C TYR A 517 -3.43 16.86 27.17
N GLN A 518 -2.86 18.00 27.59
CA GLN A 518 -3.25 18.72 28.80
C GLN A 518 -4.62 19.41 28.66
N GLU A 519 -4.91 19.96 27.48
CA GLU A 519 -6.23 20.48 27.11
C GLU A 519 -7.30 19.38 27.14
N LEU A 520 -7.02 18.23 26.50
CA LEU A 520 -7.90 17.06 26.51
C LEU A 520 -8.20 16.58 27.93
N LEU A 521 -7.18 16.47 28.79
CA LEU A 521 -7.34 16.10 30.20
C LEU A 521 -8.20 17.11 30.96
N SER A 522 -7.97 18.41 30.75
CA SER A 522 -8.74 19.48 31.39
C SER A 522 -10.23 19.39 31.03
N HIS A 523 -10.55 19.24 29.75
CA HIS A 523 -11.92 19.13 29.27
C HIS A 523 -12.62 17.81 29.66
N VAL A 524 -11.89 16.69 29.73
CA VAL A 524 -12.42 15.40 30.22
C VAL A 524 -12.71 15.47 31.72
N ASN A 525 -11.88 16.16 32.51
CA ASN A 525 -12.16 16.43 33.93
C ASN A 525 -13.36 17.35 34.12
N GLU A 526 -13.45 18.45 33.35
CA GLU A 526 -14.60 19.36 33.35
C GLU A 526 -15.90 18.61 33.04
N THR A 527 -15.92 17.83 31.96
CA THR A 527 -17.09 17.06 31.53
C THR A 527 -17.44 15.96 32.55
N THR A 528 -16.46 15.30 33.17
CA THR A 528 -16.69 14.38 34.30
C THR A 528 -17.43 15.10 35.43
N GLY A 529 -16.93 16.27 35.85
CA GLY A 529 -17.54 17.08 36.91
C GLY A 529 -18.96 17.53 36.56
N ARG A 530 -19.18 17.94 35.31
CA ARG A 530 -20.46 18.44 34.78
C ARG A 530 -21.54 17.37 34.72
N ILE A 531 -21.22 16.16 34.26
CA ILE A 531 -22.17 15.02 34.28
C ILE A 531 -22.42 14.57 35.72
N ASN A 532 -21.37 14.48 36.54
CA ASN A 532 -21.51 14.03 37.93
C ASN A 532 -22.27 15.01 38.84
N SER A 533 -22.22 16.32 38.58
CA SER A 533 -23.01 17.31 39.31
C SER A 533 -24.46 17.40 38.83
N THR A 534 -24.74 17.04 37.57
CA THR A 534 -26.09 17.09 36.98
C THR A 534 -26.92 15.85 37.31
N PHE A 535 -26.30 14.66 37.31
CA PHE A 535 -27.01 13.37 37.46
C PHE A 535 -26.59 12.56 38.71
N GLY A 536 -25.50 12.93 39.40
CA GLY A 536 -25.04 12.24 40.61
C GLY A 536 -25.92 12.52 41.83
N THR A 537 -26.05 11.53 42.72
CA THR A 537 -26.87 11.65 43.93
C THR A 537 -26.18 11.02 45.16
N LEU A 538 -26.52 11.50 46.36
CA LEU A 538 -25.99 10.95 47.61
C LEU A 538 -26.42 9.49 47.86
N THR A 539 -27.53 9.04 47.24
CA THR A 539 -28.06 7.68 47.40
C THR A 539 -27.57 6.69 46.34
N HIS A 540 -27.26 7.15 45.12
CA HIS A 540 -26.87 6.27 44.01
C HIS A 540 -25.44 6.50 43.50
N GLY A 541 -24.72 7.47 44.05
CA GLY A 541 -23.33 7.80 43.70
C GLY A 541 -23.20 8.64 42.43
N PHE A 542 -22.02 8.60 41.83
CA PHE A 542 -21.70 9.32 40.59
C PHE A 542 -21.86 8.42 39.36
N PRO A 543 -22.43 8.93 38.25
CA PRO A 543 -22.60 8.15 37.02
C PRO A 543 -21.31 8.01 36.18
N VAL A 544 -20.30 8.87 36.37
CA VAL A 544 -19.02 8.80 35.64
C VAL A 544 -17.86 8.63 36.61
N HIS A 545 -17.18 7.49 36.51
CA HIS A 545 -15.92 7.21 37.20
C HIS A 545 -14.76 7.31 36.20
N PHE A 546 -14.14 8.49 36.11
CA PHE A 546 -12.92 8.71 35.34
C PHE A 546 -11.68 8.37 36.18
N LEU A 547 -10.73 7.60 35.62
CA LEU A 547 -9.49 7.20 36.27
C LEU A 547 -8.30 7.54 35.36
N TYR A 548 -7.57 8.61 35.69
CA TYR A 548 -6.32 8.98 35.02
C TYR A 548 -5.12 8.21 35.58
N LYS A 549 -5.10 6.89 35.36
CA LYS A 549 -4.01 5.98 35.78
C LYS A 549 -3.82 4.83 34.80
N SER A 550 -2.64 4.22 34.83
CA SER A 550 -2.44 2.86 34.34
C SER A 550 -3.12 1.85 35.27
N VAL A 551 -3.58 0.72 34.71
CA VAL A 551 -4.31 -0.34 35.41
C VAL A 551 -3.54 -1.66 35.24
N ALA A 552 -3.45 -2.46 36.31
CA ALA A 552 -2.77 -3.76 36.27
C ALA A 552 -3.64 -4.84 35.60
N LEU A 553 -3.03 -5.88 35.00
CA LEU A 553 -3.78 -6.90 34.25
C LEU A 553 -4.93 -7.57 35.05
N PRO A 554 -4.81 -7.89 36.35
CA PRO A 554 -5.94 -8.44 37.11
C PRO A 554 -7.08 -7.44 37.32
N GLU A 555 -6.78 -6.17 37.58
CA GLU A 555 -7.79 -5.09 37.67
C GLU A 555 -8.44 -4.83 36.29
N LEU A 556 -7.67 -4.92 35.21
CA LEU A 556 -8.13 -4.78 33.83
C LEU A 556 -9.07 -5.92 33.42
N CYS A 557 -8.69 -7.18 33.66
CA CYS A 557 -9.52 -8.35 33.41
C CYS A 557 -10.79 -8.33 34.27
N ALA A 558 -10.73 -7.84 35.52
CA ALA A 558 -11.91 -7.66 36.37
C ALA A 558 -12.87 -6.60 35.79
N LEU A 559 -12.35 -5.45 35.33
CA LEU A 559 -13.17 -4.43 34.65
C LEU A 559 -13.82 -4.95 33.36
N TYR A 560 -13.05 -5.59 32.48
CA TYR A 560 -13.58 -6.19 31.25
C TYR A 560 -14.63 -7.27 31.55
N THR A 561 -14.44 -8.08 32.58
CA THR A 561 -15.40 -9.12 32.98
C THR A 561 -16.68 -8.52 33.58
N LEU A 562 -16.55 -7.47 34.40
CA LEU A 562 -17.68 -6.79 35.02
C LEU A 562 -18.62 -6.19 33.97
N ALA A 563 -18.09 -5.46 32.99
CA ALA A 563 -18.87 -4.56 32.14
C ALA A 563 -19.96 -5.22 31.29
N ASP A 564 -21.14 -4.58 31.25
CA ASP A 564 -22.28 -4.94 30.40
C ASP A 564 -22.13 -4.40 28.97
N VAL A 565 -21.43 -3.27 28.83
CA VAL A 565 -21.09 -2.64 27.55
C VAL A 565 -19.63 -2.19 27.56
N CYS A 566 -18.87 -2.55 26.52
CA CYS A 566 -17.60 -1.87 26.21
C CYS A 566 -17.84 -0.88 25.06
N LEU A 567 -17.34 0.35 25.21
CA LEU A 567 -17.63 1.47 24.33
C LEU A 567 -16.33 2.09 23.79
N VAL A 568 -16.04 1.77 22.53
CA VAL A 568 -14.84 2.21 21.78
C VAL A 568 -15.24 3.24 20.72
N THR A 569 -14.98 4.53 21.00
CA THR A 569 -15.44 5.68 20.19
C THR A 569 -14.31 6.35 19.38
N SER A 570 -13.24 5.62 19.07
CA SER A 570 -12.08 6.17 18.35
C SER A 570 -12.47 6.90 17.06
N ILE A 571 -12.07 8.16 16.96
CA ILE A 571 -12.26 9.01 15.77
C ILE A 571 -11.49 8.43 14.58
N ARG A 572 -10.27 7.93 14.85
CA ARG A 572 -9.49 7.04 13.97
C ARG A 572 -8.66 6.09 14.82
N ASP A 573 -8.59 4.82 14.43
CA ASP A 573 -7.73 3.82 15.07
C ASP A 573 -7.12 2.87 14.03
N GLY A 574 -5.83 2.56 14.16
CA GLY A 574 -5.16 1.61 13.25
C GLY A 574 -5.76 0.20 13.35
N MET A 575 -6.08 -0.23 14.57
CA MET A 575 -6.82 -1.47 14.84
C MET A 575 -7.79 -1.27 16.01
N ASN A 576 -7.28 -0.83 17.16
CA ASN A 576 -7.88 -0.98 18.50
C ASN A 576 -7.89 -2.45 18.99
N LEU A 577 -7.20 -2.72 20.10
CA LEU A 577 -7.10 -4.07 20.67
C LEU A 577 -7.98 -4.28 21.90
N VAL A 578 -8.30 -3.23 22.65
CA VAL A 578 -9.27 -3.19 23.78
C VAL A 578 -10.59 -3.89 23.43
N SER A 579 -11.08 -3.68 22.20
CA SER A 579 -12.24 -4.37 21.64
C SER A 579 -12.13 -5.90 21.63
N SER A 580 -10.95 -6.46 21.34
CA SER A 580 -10.67 -7.89 21.37
C SER A 580 -10.43 -8.42 22.79
N GLU A 581 -9.71 -7.65 23.61
CA GLU A 581 -9.41 -7.98 25.01
C GLU A 581 -10.70 -8.18 25.82
N TYR A 582 -11.64 -7.24 25.69
CA TYR A 582 -12.96 -7.29 26.30
C TYR A 582 -13.73 -8.57 25.93
N VAL A 583 -13.76 -8.93 24.65
CA VAL A 583 -14.48 -10.11 24.17
C VAL A 583 -13.86 -11.40 24.70
N VAL A 584 -12.53 -11.50 24.79
CA VAL A 584 -11.85 -12.67 25.38
C VAL A 584 -12.13 -12.80 26.88
N CYS A 585 -12.12 -11.70 27.64
CA CYS A 585 -12.48 -11.76 29.07
C CYS A 585 -13.94 -12.19 29.30
N GLN A 586 -14.87 -11.76 28.44
CA GLN A 586 -16.28 -12.14 28.53
C GLN A 586 -16.52 -13.62 28.14
N ASP A 587 -15.80 -14.15 27.13
CA ASP A 587 -15.81 -15.58 26.77
C ASP A 587 -15.31 -16.43 27.95
N GLU A 588 -14.18 -16.06 28.53
CA GLU A 588 -13.56 -16.77 29.65
C GLU A 588 -14.42 -16.75 30.92
N ALA A 589 -15.01 -15.59 31.25
CA ALA A 589 -15.89 -15.47 32.41
C ALA A 589 -17.13 -16.39 32.30
N VAL A 590 -17.63 -16.61 31.08
CA VAL A 590 -18.70 -17.58 30.82
C VAL A 590 -18.17 -19.02 30.87
N ARG A 591 -16.98 -19.30 30.31
CA ARG A 591 -16.33 -20.62 30.35
C ARG A 591 -16.05 -21.10 31.78
N LEU A 592 -15.73 -20.18 32.68
CA LEU A 592 -15.48 -20.43 34.12
C LEU A 592 -16.74 -20.40 34.99
N GLY A 593 -17.91 -20.05 34.43
CA GLY A 593 -19.17 -19.92 35.19
C GLY A 593 -19.28 -18.68 36.09
N VAL A 594 -18.33 -17.73 35.99
CA VAL A 594 -18.32 -16.45 36.72
C VAL A 594 -19.39 -15.49 36.19
N LYS A 595 -19.74 -15.63 34.91
CA LYS A 595 -20.94 -15.08 34.28
C LYS A 595 -21.75 -16.22 33.65
N SER A 596 -23.07 -16.12 33.68
CA SER A 596 -23.92 -16.91 32.80
C SER A 596 -23.89 -16.36 31.37
N VAL A 597 -24.27 -17.19 30.38
CA VAL A 597 -24.43 -16.75 28.96
C VAL A 597 -25.40 -15.55 28.83
N LYS A 598 -26.27 -15.32 29.82
CA LYS A 598 -27.22 -14.19 29.85
C LYS A 598 -26.59 -12.87 30.32
N GLU A 599 -25.48 -12.94 31.04
CA GLU A 599 -24.68 -11.80 31.53
C GLU A 599 -23.56 -11.37 30.56
N LEU A 600 -23.51 -11.97 29.35
CA LEU A 600 -22.60 -11.54 28.29
C LEU A 600 -22.77 -10.04 27.99
N GLY A 601 -21.65 -9.33 27.96
CA GLY A 601 -21.60 -7.93 27.61
C GLY A 601 -21.60 -7.67 26.09
N VAL A 602 -21.83 -6.43 25.71
CA VAL A 602 -21.95 -5.98 24.30
C VAL A 602 -20.80 -5.05 23.95
N LEU A 603 -20.14 -5.30 22.82
CA LEU A 603 -19.14 -4.40 22.26
C LEU A 603 -19.81 -3.38 21.32
N ILE A 604 -19.61 -2.09 21.61
CA ILE A 604 -19.93 -0.95 20.74
C ILE A 604 -18.61 -0.40 20.20
N LEU A 605 -18.50 -0.28 18.87
CA LEU A 605 -17.22 -0.06 18.19
C LEU A 605 -17.35 0.95 17.04
N SER A 606 -16.51 1.97 17.06
CA SER A 606 -16.38 2.96 15.98
C SER A 606 -16.02 2.31 14.64
N GLU A 607 -16.75 2.67 13.58
CA GLU A 607 -16.48 2.25 12.20
C GLU A 607 -15.08 2.67 11.69
N PHE A 608 -14.47 3.65 12.37
CA PHE A 608 -13.15 4.22 12.07
C PHE A 608 -11.98 3.56 12.80
N ALA A 609 -12.26 2.54 13.62
CA ALA A 609 -11.24 1.63 14.15
C ALA A 609 -11.05 0.43 13.22
N GLY A 610 -9.81 0.04 12.92
CA GLY A 610 -9.52 -1.10 12.04
C GLY A 610 -10.23 -2.41 12.44
N ALA A 611 -10.42 -2.65 13.74
CA ALA A 611 -11.12 -3.83 14.27
C ALA A 611 -12.60 -3.90 13.83
N ALA A 612 -13.23 -2.78 13.44
CA ALA A 612 -14.60 -2.79 12.90
C ALA A 612 -14.71 -3.58 11.58
N ARG A 613 -13.60 -3.76 10.86
CA ARG A 613 -13.53 -4.60 9.65
C ARG A 613 -13.50 -6.10 9.96
N SER A 614 -13.27 -6.49 11.22
CA SER A 614 -13.16 -7.88 11.68
C SER A 614 -14.24 -8.28 12.69
N LEU A 615 -14.63 -7.39 13.60
CA LEU A 615 -15.54 -7.69 14.72
C LEU A 615 -17.01 -7.41 14.37
N GLY A 616 -17.51 -8.09 13.33
CA GLY A 616 -18.85 -7.88 12.76
C GLY A 616 -20.05 -8.23 13.65
N GLY A 617 -19.84 -8.84 14.81
CA GLY A 617 -20.90 -9.02 15.83
C GLY A 617 -21.18 -7.76 16.65
N SER A 618 -20.27 -6.79 16.66
CA SER A 618 -20.36 -5.56 17.45
C SER A 618 -21.53 -4.67 17.01
N ILE A 619 -21.96 -3.74 17.87
CA ILE A 619 -22.75 -2.58 17.41
C ILE A 619 -21.77 -1.58 16.81
N ILE A 620 -21.78 -1.46 15.48
CA ILE A 620 -20.95 -0.49 14.78
C ILE A 620 -21.60 0.89 14.86
N ILE A 621 -20.81 1.91 15.19
CA ILE A 621 -21.24 3.31 15.31
C ILE A 621 -20.33 4.25 14.53
N ASN A 622 -20.88 5.38 14.09
CA ASN A 622 -20.13 6.58 13.78
C ASN A 622 -20.06 7.43 15.07
N PRO A 623 -18.88 7.62 15.70
CA PRO A 623 -18.78 8.34 16.96
C PRO A 623 -19.10 9.85 16.85
N TRP A 624 -19.15 10.42 15.65
CA TRP A 624 -19.61 11.80 15.44
C TRP A 624 -21.13 11.91 15.46
N ASP A 625 -21.87 10.81 15.22
CA ASP A 625 -23.31 10.75 15.49
C ASP A 625 -23.52 10.39 16.98
N ILE A 626 -23.59 11.45 17.78
CA ILE A 626 -23.89 11.38 19.23
C ILE A 626 -25.26 10.72 19.49
N ASP A 627 -26.24 10.86 18.59
CA ASP A 627 -27.56 10.23 18.75
C ASP A 627 -27.55 8.75 18.41
N GLN A 628 -26.79 8.31 17.40
CA GLN A 628 -26.56 6.89 17.14
C GLN A 628 -25.76 6.25 18.27
N THR A 629 -24.72 6.92 18.77
CA THR A 629 -23.90 6.44 19.89
C THR A 629 -24.74 6.32 21.17
N MET A 630 -25.58 7.31 21.48
CA MET A 630 -26.55 7.29 22.58
C MET A 630 -27.56 6.15 22.47
N LYS A 631 -28.09 5.87 21.27
CA LYS A 631 -28.98 4.73 21.02
C LYS A 631 -28.25 3.40 21.20
N ALA A 632 -27.04 3.27 20.64
CA ALA A 632 -26.22 2.07 20.76
C ALA A 632 -25.91 1.71 22.23
N ILE A 633 -25.65 2.70 23.10
CA ILE A 633 -25.50 2.50 24.55
C ILE A 633 -26.77 1.85 25.13
N LYS A 634 -27.94 2.43 24.87
CA LYS A 634 -29.22 1.86 25.34
C LYS A 634 -29.44 0.45 24.80
N ASP A 635 -29.28 0.26 23.49
CA ASP A 635 -29.57 -1.00 22.82
C ASP A 635 -28.63 -2.12 23.32
N GLY A 636 -27.36 -1.81 23.62
CA GLY A 636 -26.43 -2.74 24.27
C GLY A 636 -26.83 -3.09 25.72
N LEU A 637 -27.29 -2.11 26.49
CA LEU A 637 -27.73 -2.28 27.89
C LEU A 637 -29.08 -3.02 28.02
N ASP A 638 -29.91 -3.04 26.98
CA ASP A 638 -31.20 -3.74 26.93
C ASP A 638 -31.18 -5.01 26.07
N MET A 639 -30.06 -5.33 25.42
CA MET A 639 -29.96 -6.40 24.42
C MET A 639 -30.37 -7.77 24.97
N LYS A 640 -31.22 -8.49 24.22
CA LYS A 640 -31.73 -9.81 24.61
C LYS A 640 -30.58 -10.84 24.67
N PRO A 641 -30.53 -11.72 25.68
CA PRO A 641 -29.48 -12.74 25.84
C PRO A 641 -29.17 -13.59 24.61
N ALA A 642 -30.18 -13.95 23.80
CA ALA A 642 -29.98 -14.72 22.57
C ALA A 642 -29.17 -13.94 21.51
N GLU A 643 -29.43 -12.64 21.36
CA GLU A 643 -28.69 -11.78 20.44
C GLU A 643 -27.27 -11.52 20.96
N LYS A 644 -27.13 -11.23 22.25
CA LYS A 644 -25.82 -11.11 22.94
C LYS A 644 -24.93 -12.31 22.65
N HIS A 645 -25.47 -13.53 22.79
CA HIS A 645 -24.72 -14.76 22.52
C HIS A 645 -24.31 -14.91 21.05
N VAL A 646 -25.20 -14.64 20.10
CA VAL A 646 -24.88 -14.72 18.65
C VAL A 646 -23.79 -13.72 18.25
N ARG A 647 -23.92 -12.46 18.69
CA ARG A 647 -22.94 -11.40 18.44
C ARG A 647 -21.58 -11.70 19.05
N HIS A 648 -21.57 -12.13 20.31
CA HIS A 648 -20.35 -12.50 21.01
C HIS A 648 -19.65 -13.68 20.31
N LYS A 649 -20.40 -14.73 19.94
CA LYS A 649 -19.89 -15.92 19.23
C LYS A 649 -19.23 -15.55 17.90
N ALA A 650 -19.79 -14.60 17.15
CA ALA A 650 -19.17 -14.10 15.93
C ALA A 650 -17.80 -13.47 16.21
N ASN A 651 -17.73 -12.50 17.14
CA ASN A 651 -16.49 -11.79 17.47
C ASN A 651 -15.39 -12.74 18.01
N ILE A 652 -15.69 -13.58 19.01
CA ILE A 652 -14.69 -14.48 19.62
C ILE A 652 -14.13 -15.47 18.60
N SER A 653 -14.94 -15.97 17.66
CA SER A 653 -14.48 -16.90 16.62
C SER A 653 -13.39 -16.31 15.71
N ILE A 654 -13.45 -15.01 15.45
CA ILE A 654 -12.48 -14.29 14.61
C ILE A 654 -11.23 -13.96 15.42
N ILE A 655 -11.38 -13.50 16.68
CA ILE A 655 -10.24 -13.19 17.57
C ILE A 655 -9.41 -14.44 17.86
N MET A 656 -10.05 -15.59 18.09
CA MET A 656 -9.35 -16.85 18.39
C MET A 656 -8.60 -17.44 17.18
N ARG A 657 -8.96 -17.05 15.95
CA ARG A 657 -8.21 -17.41 14.73
C ARG A 657 -7.11 -16.39 14.44
N ASN A 658 -7.47 -15.11 14.42
CA ASN A 658 -6.60 -14.00 14.04
C ASN A 658 -5.82 -13.48 15.28
N THR A 659 -4.98 -14.33 15.87
CA THR A 659 -4.18 -13.97 17.06
C THR A 659 -2.94 -13.15 16.72
N ALA A 660 -2.32 -12.53 17.73
CA ALA A 660 -1.05 -11.83 17.61
C ALA A 660 0.08 -12.74 17.09
N SER A 661 0.13 -14.00 17.55
CA SER A 661 1.09 -15.00 17.09
C SER A 661 0.84 -15.40 15.63
N GLN A 662 -0.42 -15.51 15.22
CA GLN A 662 -0.79 -15.81 13.84
C GLN A 662 -0.39 -14.67 12.90
N TRP A 663 -0.72 -13.42 13.25
CA TRP A 663 -0.31 -12.22 12.52
C TRP A 663 1.22 -12.16 12.29
N ALA A 664 2.01 -12.53 13.30
CA ALA A 664 3.47 -12.56 13.17
C ALA A 664 3.95 -13.70 12.24
N SER A 665 3.33 -14.88 12.32
CA SER A 665 3.60 -16.00 11.41
C SER A 665 3.25 -15.65 9.95
N ASP A 666 2.06 -15.08 9.72
CA ASP A 666 1.58 -14.67 8.40
C ASP A 666 2.50 -13.60 7.79
N PHE A 667 2.90 -12.60 8.59
CA PHE A 667 3.84 -11.57 8.17
C PHE A 667 5.20 -12.15 7.77
N MET A 668 5.76 -13.06 8.56
CA MET A 668 7.06 -13.65 8.22
C MET A 668 6.99 -14.55 6.97
N GLN A 669 5.88 -15.26 6.75
CA GLN A 669 5.66 -16.05 5.53
C GLN A 669 5.60 -15.16 4.27
N GLU A 670 4.87 -14.04 4.34
CA GLU A 670 4.76 -13.07 3.24
C GLU A 670 6.08 -12.30 3.01
N PHE A 671 6.82 -12.01 4.08
CA PHE A 671 8.15 -11.38 3.99
C PHE A 671 9.16 -12.33 3.33
N GLU A 672 9.15 -13.63 3.66
CA GLU A 672 9.96 -14.64 2.99
C GLU A 672 9.58 -14.78 1.50
N SER A 673 8.28 -14.74 1.19
CA SER A 673 7.75 -14.72 -0.18
C SER A 673 8.25 -13.51 -0.98
N ALA A 674 8.16 -12.30 -0.39
CA ALA A 674 8.65 -11.06 -1.00
C ALA A 674 10.18 -11.06 -1.19
N CYS A 675 10.94 -11.64 -0.26
CA CYS A 675 12.39 -11.80 -0.41
C CYS A 675 12.76 -12.81 -1.50
N ARG A 676 12.06 -13.94 -1.60
CA ARG A 676 12.23 -14.91 -2.70
C ARG A 676 11.93 -14.28 -4.06
N TYR A 677 10.82 -13.56 -4.19
CA TYR A 677 10.45 -12.87 -5.43
C TYR A 677 11.49 -11.85 -5.92
N GLN A 678 12.20 -11.18 -5.01
CA GLN A 678 13.31 -10.29 -5.37
C GLN A 678 14.65 -11.02 -5.63
N LYS A 679 14.85 -12.23 -5.07
CA LYS A 679 16.10 -13.00 -5.18
C LYS A 679 16.09 -14.02 -6.33
N ASP A 680 14.93 -14.44 -6.81
CA ASP A 680 14.78 -15.33 -7.98
C ASP A 680 15.34 -14.65 -9.26
N PRO A 681 16.43 -15.18 -9.86
CA PRO A 681 17.02 -14.59 -11.06
C PRO A 681 16.10 -14.67 -12.29
N THR A 682 15.20 -15.65 -12.37
CA THR A 682 14.28 -15.83 -13.49
C THR A 682 13.13 -14.82 -13.46
N VAL A 683 12.78 -14.34 -12.27
CA VAL A 683 11.84 -13.23 -12.05
C VAL A 683 12.57 -11.90 -12.15
N PHE A 684 13.59 -11.65 -11.33
CA PHE A 684 14.28 -10.37 -11.23
C PHE A 684 14.97 -9.93 -12.54
N ASN A 685 15.56 -10.86 -13.30
CA ASN A 685 16.24 -10.55 -14.56
C ASN A 685 15.31 -10.55 -15.79
N LYS A 686 14.11 -11.15 -15.73
CA LYS A 686 13.06 -10.90 -16.74
C LYS A 686 12.37 -9.57 -16.51
N LEU A 687 12.23 -9.16 -15.23
CA LEU A 687 11.43 -7.99 -14.85
C LEU A 687 12.23 -6.68 -14.71
N THR A 688 13.58 -6.69 -14.81
CA THR A 688 14.39 -5.47 -14.69
C THR A 688 15.62 -5.44 -15.61
N LEU A 689 15.92 -4.24 -16.16
CA LEU A 689 17.15 -3.98 -16.95
C LEU A 689 18.47 -4.35 -16.24
N LYS A 690 18.47 -4.48 -14.90
CA LYS A 690 19.66 -4.87 -14.13
C LYS A 690 20.17 -6.27 -14.49
N GLY A 691 19.32 -7.14 -15.03
CA GLY A 691 19.71 -8.47 -15.51
C GLY A 691 20.28 -8.50 -16.93
N LEU A 692 20.16 -7.41 -17.70
CA LEU A 692 20.57 -7.38 -19.09
C LEU A 692 22.04 -6.94 -19.24
N PRO A 693 22.85 -7.61 -20.08
CA PRO A 693 24.15 -7.08 -20.45
C PRO A 693 23.99 -5.71 -21.13
N ALA A 694 24.80 -4.74 -20.69
CA ALA A 694 24.92 -3.48 -21.41
C ALA A 694 25.48 -3.75 -22.82
N LEU A 695 24.89 -3.14 -23.84
CA LEU A 695 25.37 -3.25 -25.21
C LEU A 695 26.80 -2.69 -25.31
N LYS A 696 27.70 -3.45 -25.93
CA LYS A 696 29.12 -3.08 -26.10
C LYS A 696 29.48 -3.10 -27.56
N LEU A 697 30.08 -2.01 -28.04
CA LEU A 697 30.46 -1.84 -29.45
C LEU A 697 31.45 -2.93 -29.90
N GLU A 698 32.34 -3.36 -29.01
CA GLU A 698 33.33 -4.41 -29.24
C GLU A 698 32.69 -5.78 -29.53
N ALA A 699 31.45 -6.01 -29.08
CA ALA A 699 30.67 -7.21 -29.38
C ALA A 699 29.86 -7.09 -30.68
N LEU A 700 29.67 -5.89 -31.22
CA LEU A 700 28.95 -5.67 -32.49
C LEU A 700 29.90 -5.66 -33.69
N ILE A 701 31.09 -5.06 -33.56
CA ILE A 701 32.01 -4.85 -34.69
C ILE A 701 32.33 -6.16 -35.45
N PRO A 702 32.70 -7.29 -34.81
CA PRO A 702 33.02 -8.52 -35.53
C PRO A 702 31.81 -9.08 -36.30
N GLU A 703 30.63 -9.03 -35.69
CA GLU A 703 29.37 -9.53 -36.24
C GLU A 703 28.79 -8.62 -37.35
N TYR A 704 29.07 -7.32 -37.27
CA TYR A 704 28.72 -6.35 -38.31
C TYR A 704 29.68 -6.45 -39.53
N GLN A 705 30.95 -6.81 -39.30
CA GLN A 705 31.94 -6.96 -40.37
C GLN A 705 31.88 -8.32 -41.08
N SER A 706 31.41 -9.37 -40.42
CA SER A 706 31.34 -10.72 -40.99
C SER A 706 30.20 -10.90 -42.00
N GLU A 707 29.13 -10.11 -41.93
CA GLU A 707 27.91 -10.29 -42.70
C GLU A 707 27.68 -9.25 -43.81
N GLN A 708 27.32 -9.73 -45.00
CA GLN A 708 27.14 -8.90 -46.22
C GLN A 708 25.72 -8.33 -46.39
N LYS A 709 24.77 -8.68 -45.51
CA LYS A 709 23.41 -8.13 -45.49
C LYS A 709 22.95 -7.97 -44.04
N ARG A 710 22.63 -6.74 -43.66
CA ARG A 710 22.47 -6.32 -42.25
C ARG A 710 21.18 -5.51 -42.11
N LEU A 711 20.27 -5.95 -41.24
CA LEU A 711 18.98 -5.29 -41.00
C LEU A 711 19.04 -4.48 -39.71
N PHE A 712 18.61 -3.21 -39.77
CA PHE A 712 18.46 -2.33 -38.61
C PHE A 712 17.00 -1.89 -38.47
N LEU A 713 16.39 -2.16 -37.32
CA LEU A 713 15.01 -1.81 -37.00
C LEU A 713 14.97 -0.90 -35.75
N PHE A 714 14.42 0.30 -35.87
CA PHE A 714 14.35 1.26 -34.76
C PHE A 714 12.90 1.68 -34.49
N ASP A 715 12.48 1.78 -33.23
CA ASP A 715 11.40 2.71 -32.90
C ASP A 715 11.91 4.17 -32.94
N TYR A 716 10.98 5.13 -32.93
CA TYR A 716 11.25 6.56 -32.96
C TYR A 716 11.14 7.26 -31.59
N ASP A 717 10.08 6.99 -30.82
CA ASP A 717 9.63 7.79 -29.69
C ASP A 717 10.11 7.22 -28.35
N GLY A 718 11.20 7.78 -27.82
CA GLY A 718 11.93 7.27 -26.65
C GLY A 718 13.25 6.59 -27.06
N THR A 719 13.25 5.97 -28.24
CA THR A 719 14.38 5.21 -28.80
C THR A 719 15.36 6.06 -29.61
N LEU A 720 14.87 6.85 -30.58
CA LEU A 720 15.70 7.77 -31.40
C LEU A 720 15.55 9.23 -30.98
N VAL A 721 14.36 9.62 -30.50
CA VAL A 721 14.02 10.99 -30.11
C VAL A 721 13.32 10.99 -28.75
N LYS A 722 13.60 11.98 -27.88
CA LYS A 722 12.98 12.05 -26.55
C LYS A 722 11.48 12.35 -26.67
N MET A 723 10.63 11.53 -26.04
CA MET A 723 9.18 11.77 -26.01
C MET A 723 8.83 13.17 -25.52
N ALA A 724 7.93 13.84 -26.25
CA ALA A 724 7.42 15.17 -25.92
C ALA A 724 5.99 15.13 -25.34
N ARG A 725 5.59 16.16 -24.58
CA ARG A 725 4.21 16.28 -24.07
C ARG A 725 3.15 16.42 -25.18
N ASN A 726 3.54 17.03 -26.29
CA ASN A 726 2.79 17.05 -27.55
C ASN A 726 3.59 16.21 -28.57
N PRO A 727 3.04 15.13 -29.15
CA PRO A 727 3.74 14.30 -30.13
C PRO A 727 4.34 15.08 -31.31
N MET A 728 3.71 16.17 -31.76
CA MET A 728 4.21 17.01 -32.86
C MET A 728 5.55 17.71 -32.58
N LEU A 729 5.99 17.77 -31.32
CA LEU A 729 7.22 18.46 -30.90
C LEU A 729 8.42 17.51 -30.69
N ALA A 730 8.26 16.21 -30.90
CA ALA A 730 9.37 15.26 -30.86
C ALA A 730 10.13 15.24 -32.21
N LEU A 731 10.77 16.37 -32.54
CA LEU A 731 11.59 16.51 -33.75
C LEU A 731 12.95 15.80 -33.59
N PRO A 732 13.50 15.19 -34.66
CA PRO A 732 14.81 14.56 -34.58
C PRO A 732 15.91 15.62 -34.48
N SER A 733 16.97 15.33 -33.73
CA SER A 733 18.15 16.20 -33.69
C SER A 733 18.97 16.07 -34.98
N GLU A 734 19.75 17.10 -35.30
CA GLU A 734 20.67 17.09 -36.45
C GLU A 734 21.60 15.86 -36.41
N ARG A 735 22.19 15.58 -35.24
CA ARG A 735 22.98 14.36 -34.96
C ARG A 735 22.20 13.06 -35.23
N CYS A 736 20.90 12.99 -34.92
CA CYS A 736 20.05 11.83 -35.24
C CYS A 736 19.93 11.61 -36.75
N LEU A 737 19.71 12.69 -37.51
CA LEU A 737 19.65 12.65 -38.97
C LEU A 737 21.00 12.31 -39.60
N GLU A 738 22.11 12.81 -39.04
CA GLU A 738 23.48 12.47 -39.47
C GLU A 738 23.81 10.99 -39.22
N MET A 739 23.49 10.46 -38.03
CA MET A 739 23.68 9.04 -37.69
C MET A 739 22.87 8.13 -38.62
N LEU A 740 21.59 8.45 -38.86
CA LEU A 740 20.74 7.68 -39.78
C LEU A 740 21.28 7.73 -41.22
N LYS A 741 21.69 8.90 -41.72
CA LYS A 741 22.35 9.04 -43.04
C LYS A 741 23.65 8.23 -43.10
N HIS A 742 24.44 8.22 -42.04
CA HIS A 742 25.66 7.44 -41.97
C HIS A 742 25.37 5.95 -42.06
N LEU A 743 24.49 5.39 -41.22
CA LEU A 743 24.10 3.97 -41.31
C LEU A 743 23.57 3.58 -42.70
N CYS A 744 22.77 4.45 -43.35
CA CYS A 744 22.20 4.19 -44.68
C CYS A 744 23.20 4.35 -45.84
N SER A 745 24.39 4.93 -45.59
CA SER A 745 25.41 5.18 -46.64
C SER A 745 26.18 3.94 -47.07
N ASP A 746 26.16 2.88 -46.28
CA ASP A 746 26.72 1.56 -46.61
C ASP A 746 25.62 0.68 -47.22
N PRO A 747 25.71 0.27 -48.50
CA PRO A 747 24.61 -0.39 -49.22
C PRO A 747 24.29 -1.81 -48.72
N ASN A 748 25.12 -2.38 -47.83
CA ASN A 748 24.82 -3.65 -47.17
C ASN A 748 23.90 -3.47 -45.94
N ASN A 749 23.59 -2.23 -45.54
CA ASN A 749 22.68 -1.89 -44.45
C ASN A 749 21.27 -1.59 -44.98
N HIS A 750 20.30 -2.40 -44.58
CA HIS A 750 18.88 -2.11 -44.75
C HIS A 750 18.35 -1.50 -43.45
N VAL A 751 18.11 -0.19 -43.43
CA VAL A 751 17.68 0.53 -42.22
C VAL A 751 16.18 0.87 -42.30
N TYR A 752 15.44 0.61 -41.23
CA TYR A 752 14.02 0.92 -41.09
C TYR A 752 13.70 1.55 -39.74
N ILE A 753 12.84 2.57 -39.74
CA ILE A 753 12.12 3.00 -38.53
C ILE A 753 10.71 2.37 -38.54
N ILE A 754 10.35 1.62 -37.49
CA ILE A 754 9.02 1.05 -37.29
C ILE A 754 8.35 1.78 -36.11
N THR A 755 7.35 2.61 -36.39
CA THR A 755 6.79 3.55 -35.40
C THR A 755 5.26 3.53 -35.39
N GLY A 756 4.67 3.91 -34.26
CA GLY A 756 3.24 4.18 -34.12
C GLY A 756 2.76 5.49 -34.77
N ARG A 757 3.66 6.34 -35.30
CA ARG A 757 3.34 7.62 -35.97
C ARG A 757 2.78 7.44 -37.38
N ASP A 758 2.08 8.47 -37.88
CA ASP A 758 1.55 8.49 -39.24
C ASP A 758 2.62 8.77 -40.31
N GLN A 759 2.24 8.51 -41.57
CA GLN A 759 3.09 8.67 -42.75
C GLN A 759 3.53 10.11 -43.05
N TYR A 760 2.73 11.12 -42.71
CA TYR A 760 3.03 12.53 -43.01
C TYR A 760 4.08 13.08 -42.04
N GLN A 761 3.89 12.88 -40.73
CA GLN A 761 4.88 13.25 -39.71
C GLN A 761 6.26 12.62 -40.02
N MET A 762 6.30 11.32 -40.32
CA MET A 762 7.57 10.64 -40.60
C MET A 762 8.20 11.07 -41.93
N THR A 763 7.41 11.51 -42.91
CA THR A 763 7.94 12.11 -44.15
C THR A 763 8.55 13.48 -43.88
N GLU A 764 7.92 14.31 -43.05
CA GLU A 764 8.47 15.61 -42.63
C GLU A 764 9.75 15.44 -41.80
N PHE A 765 9.76 14.52 -40.84
CA PHE A 765 10.85 14.38 -39.86
C PHE A 765 12.10 13.70 -40.44
N VAL A 766 11.95 12.64 -41.24
CA VAL A 766 13.09 11.83 -41.74
C VAL A 766 13.03 11.50 -43.24
N GLY A 767 11.98 11.93 -43.97
CA GLY A 767 11.82 11.66 -45.40
C GLY A 767 12.87 12.30 -46.31
N SER A 768 13.73 13.18 -45.78
CA SER A 768 14.92 13.70 -46.47
C SER A 768 16.02 12.66 -46.67
N ILE A 769 15.92 11.48 -46.04
CA ILE A 769 16.81 10.33 -46.22
C ILE A 769 16.08 9.31 -47.11
N LYS A 770 16.44 9.23 -48.40
CA LYS A 770 15.73 8.37 -49.37
C LYS A 770 16.01 6.90 -49.11
N GLU A 771 17.24 6.61 -48.71
CA GLU A 771 17.83 5.31 -48.40
C GLU A 771 17.25 4.69 -47.12
N LEU A 772 16.61 5.50 -46.26
CA LEU A 772 15.95 5.04 -45.04
C LEU A 772 14.55 4.50 -45.34
N GLY A 773 14.26 3.30 -44.84
CA GLY A 773 12.90 2.74 -44.82
C GLY A 773 12.06 3.32 -43.67
N ILE A 774 10.77 3.53 -43.93
CA ILE A 774 9.80 4.02 -42.95
C ILE A 774 8.62 3.05 -42.90
N ALA A 775 8.26 2.58 -41.72
CA ALA A 775 7.13 1.71 -41.44
C ALA A 775 6.23 2.40 -40.39
N SER A 776 5.28 3.20 -40.87
CA SER A 776 4.35 4.01 -40.08
C SER A 776 3.07 3.25 -39.70
N GLU A 777 2.38 3.74 -38.68
CA GLU A 777 1.21 3.11 -38.04
C GLU A 777 1.46 1.63 -37.71
N HIS A 778 2.49 1.39 -36.88
CA HIS A 778 3.01 0.07 -36.51
C HIS A 778 3.41 -0.80 -37.71
N GLY A 779 3.68 -0.15 -38.85
CA GLY A 779 4.12 -0.76 -40.09
C GLY A 779 3.02 -1.14 -41.08
N LEU A 780 1.76 -0.71 -40.88
CA LEU A 780 0.71 -0.89 -41.89
C LEU A 780 1.13 -0.28 -43.24
N PHE A 781 1.64 0.96 -43.20
CA PHE A 781 2.15 1.66 -44.36
C PHE A 781 3.68 1.62 -44.34
N CYS A 782 4.30 1.14 -45.42
CA CYS A 782 5.75 1.07 -45.51
C CYS A 782 6.28 1.68 -46.82
N ARG A 783 7.16 2.69 -46.67
CA ARG A 783 8.03 3.20 -47.71
C ARG A 783 9.38 2.49 -47.59
N HIS A 784 9.79 1.78 -48.64
CA HIS A 784 11.07 1.09 -48.66
C HIS A 784 12.24 2.06 -48.97
N PRO A 785 13.49 1.70 -48.61
CA PRO A 785 14.69 2.35 -49.12
C PRO A 785 14.61 2.64 -50.62
N ASN A 786 14.89 3.87 -51.01
CA ASN A 786 14.85 4.38 -52.39
C ASN A 786 13.45 4.34 -53.07
N SER A 787 12.38 4.03 -52.33
CA SER A 787 10.99 4.26 -52.76
C SER A 787 10.52 5.64 -52.34
N GLU A 788 9.75 6.31 -53.20
CA GLU A 788 9.07 7.57 -52.89
C GLU A 788 7.63 7.36 -52.40
N GLU A 789 7.04 6.19 -52.68
CA GLU A 789 5.67 5.84 -52.26
C GLU A 789 5.65 4.95 -51.00
N PHE A 790 4.66 5.20 -50.13
CA PHE A 790 4.25 4.29 -49.06
C PHE A 790 3.27 3.27 -49.60
N THR A 791 3.57 1.99 -49.41
CA THR A 791 2.69 0.88 -49.78
C THR A 791 2.06 0.26 -48.54
N SER A 792 0.78 -0.14 -48.63
CA SER A 792 0.16 -1.03 -47.64
C SER A 792 0.54 -2.50 -47.87
N SER A 793 1.37 -2.82 -48.88
CA SER A 793 1.58 -4.17 -49.43
C SER A 793 2.18 -5.20 -48.46
N LEU A 794 2.60 -4.78 -47.26
CA LEU A 794 2.89 -5.69 -46.16
C LEU A 794 1.64 -6.43 -45.68
N TYR A 795 0.45 -5.82 -45.78
CA TYR A 795 -0.80 -6.30 -45.23
C TYR A 795 -1.91 -6.26 -46.29
N ASN A 796 -2.54 -7.41 -46.53
CA ASN A 796 -3.68 -7.52 -47.44
C ASN A 796 -4.99 -7.10 -46.73
N ILE A 797 -4.99 -5.88 -46.18
CA ILE A 797 -6.11 -5.27 -45.44
C ILE A 797 -6.92 -4.43 -46.42
N ASP A 798 -8.21 -4.74 -46.51
CA ASP A 798 -9.19 -3.91 -47.20
C ASP A 798 -9.45 -2.63 -46.38
N LEU A 799 -9.48 -1.47 -47.02
CA LEU A 799 -9.78 -0.21 -46.34
C LEU A 799 -11.25 -0.13 -45.89
N GLU A 800 -12.16 -0.86 -46.53
CA GLU A 800 -13.55 -0.98 -46.06
C GLU A 800 -13.65 -1.73 -44.71
N SER A 801 -12.63 -2.51 -44.33
CA SER A 801 -12.58 -3.16 -43.01
C SER A 801 -12.29 -2.18 -41.85
N LEU A 802 -11.95 -0.91 -42.14
CA LEU A 802 -11.67 0.12 -41.14
C LEU A 802 -12.89 0.93 -40.68
N ASN A 803 -14.10 0.56 -41.13
CA ASN A 803 -15.37 1.21 -40.75
C ASN A 803 -15.62 1.29 -39.23
N TRP A 804 -14.97 0.47 -38.42
CA TRP A 804 -14.99 0.55 -36.95
C TRP A 804 -14.38 1.84 -36.39
N ILE A 805 -13.47 2.50 -37.11
CA ILE A 805 -12.79 3.71 -36.64
C ILE A 805 -13.80 4.83 -36.36
N GLY A 806 -14.83 5.00 -37.18
CA GLY A 806 -15.90 5.97 -36.92
C GLY A 806 -16.64 5.68 -35.61
N MET A 807 -17.13 4.44 -35.46
CA MET A 807 -17.90 4.00 -34.28
C MET A 807 -17.08 4.07 -32.98
N VAL A 808 -15.83 3.61 -33.00
CA VAL A 808 -14.95 3.69 -31.82
C VAL A 808 -14.58 5.14 -31.52
N ARG A 809 -14.30 5.97 -32.54
CA ARG A 809 -13.97 7.39 -32.35
C ARG A 809 -15.08 8.15 -31.62
N GLU A 810 -16.34 7.97 -31.98
CA GLU A 810 -17.47 8.61 -31.29
C GLU A 810 -17.52 8.22 -29.80
N ILE A 811 -17.26 6.93 -29.48
CA ILE A 811 -17.17 6.45 -28.10
C ILE A 811 -15.99 7.12 -27.36
N LEU A 812 -14.81 7.19 -27.98
CA LEU A 812 -13.62 7.81 -27.40
C LEU A 812 -13.79 9.32 -27.17
N GLU A 813 -14.36 10.06 -28.12
CA GLU A 813 -14.65 11.49 -27.99
C GLU A 813 -15.73 11.73 -26.92
N HIS A 814 -16.76 10.88 -26.87
CA HIS A 814 -17.79 10.93 -25.83
C HIS A 814 -17.23 10.61 -24.44
N VAL A 815 -16.21 9.75 -24.30
CA VAL A 815 -15.52 9.54 -23.01
C VAL A 815 -14.53 10.67 -22.70
N SER A 816 -13.82 11.19 -23.70
CA SER A 816 -12.82 12.24 -23.53
C SER A 816 -13.44 13.56 -23.06
N SER A 817 -14.59 13.94 -23.63
CA SER A 817 -15.38 15.11 -23.22
C SER A 817 -15.84 15.06 -21.74
N ARG A 818 -15.82 13.88 -21.10
CA ARG A 818 -16.14 13.68 -19.67
C ARG A 818 -14.93 13.31 -18.82
N THR A 819 -13.73 13.27 -19.41
CA THR A 819 -12.48 12.88 -18.74
C THR A 819 -11.45 14.02 -18.86
N PRO A 820 -11.45 15.00 -17.94
CA PRO A 820 -10.55 16.16 -18.01
C PRO A 820 -9.08 15.76 -18.17
N GLY A 821 -8.34 16.49 -19.00
CA GLY A 821 -6.93 16.20 -19.30
C GLY A 821 -6.67 15.05 -20.29
N SER A 822 -7.72 14.37 -20.75
CA SER A 822 -7.64 13.39 -21.84
C SER A 822 -7.80 14.04 -23.23
N PHE A 823 -7.42 13.31 -24.28
CA PHE A 823 -7.75 13.63 -25.68
C PHE A 823 -7.73 12.36 -26.56
N VAL A 824 -8.36 12.44 -27.73
CA VAL A 824 -8.32 11.38 -28.75
C VAL A 824 -7.35 11.77 -29.87
N GLU A 825 -6.39 10.90 -30.15
CA GLU A 825 -5.55 10.93 -31.35
C GLU A 825 -6.16 10.00 -32.41
N VAL A 826 -6.29 10.48 -33.64
CA VAL A 826 -6.91 9.76 -34.76
C VAL A 826 -5.87 9.58 -35.87
N LYS A 827 -5.53 8.33 -36.19
CA LYS A 827 -4.62 7.94 -37.28
C LYS A 827 -5.43 7.29 -38.41
N ARG A 828 -4.81 6.86 -39.51
CA ARG A 828 -5.54 6.24 -40.63
C ARG A 828 -6.09 4.86 -40.29
N SER A 829 -5.42 4.12 -39.40
CA SER A 829 -5.78 2.74 -39.02
C SER A 829 -5.91 2.49 -37.51
N SER A 830 -5.48 3.41 -36.65
CA SER A 830 -5.63 3.30 -35.20
C SER A 830 -6.19 4.56 -34.55
N LEU A 831 -6.71 4.38 -33.34
CA LEU A 831 -7.19 5.44 -32.45
C LEU A 831 -6.44 5.33 -31.12
N ALA A 832 -5.94 6.43 -30.56
CA ALA A 832 -5.32 6.43 -29.24
C ALA A 832 -6.00 7.43 -28.29
N PHE A 833 -6.60 6.92 -27.22
CA PHE A 833 -7.15 7.72 -26.13
C PHE A 833 -6.05 8.00 -25.10
N HIS A 834 -5.53 9.22 -25.09
CA HIS A 834 -4.50 9.65 -24.15
C HIS A 834 -5.14 10.19 -22.87
N TYR A 835 -4.70 9.73 -21.71
CA TYR A 835 -5.23 10.13 -20.40
C TYR A 835 -4.14 10.56 -19.40
N ARG A 836 -2.92 10.79 -19.89
CA ARG A 836 -1.73 11.11 -19.06
C ARG A 836 -1.84 12.37 -18.19
N ASN A 837 -2.72 13.32 -18.55
CA ASN A 837 -2.96 14.54 -17.77
C ASN A 837 -4.27 14.50 -16.97
N SER A 838 -4.99 13.38 -16.98
CA SER A 838 -6.18 13.14 -16.16
C SER A 838 -5.80 12.78 -14.72
N ASP A 839 -6.77 12.86 -13.81
CA ASP A 839 -6.59 12.34 -12.45
C ASP A 839 -6.15 10.86 -12.49
N PRO A 840 -5.11 10.45 -11.74
CA PRO A 840 -4.56 9.10 -11.85
C PRO A 840 -5.54 7.97 -11.54
N ASP A 841 -6.39 8.10 -10.52
CA ASP A 841 -7.29 7.00 -10.13
C ASP A 841 -8.54 6.99 -11.03
N TYR A 842 -9.11 8.16 -11.34
CA TYR A 842 -10.28 8.26 -12.24
C TYR A 842 -9.95 7.93 -13.70
N GLY A 843 -8.82 8.42 -14.22
CA GLY A 843 -8.39 8.13 -15.59
C GLY A 843 -8.02 6.66 -15.79
N GLU A 844 -7.38 6.05 -14.80
CA GLU A 844 -7.05 4.62 -14.83
C GLU A 844 -8.31 3.74 -14.75
N TRP A 845 -9.29 4.12 -13.92
CA TRP A 845 -10.61 3.49 -13.87
C TRP A 845 -11.37 3.63 -15.19
N ILE A 846 -11.54 4.87 -15.70
CA ILE A 846 -12.21 5.14 -16.99
C ILE A 846 -11.58 4.32 -18.12
N VAL A 847 -10.26 4.17 -18.15
CA VAL A 847 -9.59 3.41 -19.21
C VAL A 847 -9.77 1.90 -19.06
N ASN A 848 -9.90 1.37 -17.84
CA ASN A 848 -10.24 -0.03 -17.61
C ASN A 848 -11.70 -0.33 -18.01
N GLU A 849 -12.64 0.53 -17.63
CA GLU A 849 -14.05 0.45 -18.06
C GLU A 849 -14.17 0.58 -19.58
N LEU A 850 -13.53 1.59 -20.17
CA LEU A 850 -13.53 1.82 -21.61
C LEU A 850 -12.93 0.63 -22.37
N LYS A 851 -11.79 0.11 -21.89
CA LYS A 851 -11.18 -1.09 -22.47
C LYS A 851 -12.15 -2.27 -22.44
N LEU A 852 -12.74 -2.58 -21.27
CA LEU A 852 -13.67 -3.70 -21.11
C LEU A 852 -14.90 -3.55 -22.04
N HIS A 853 -15.51 -2.37 -22.08
CA HIS A 853 -16.67 -2.12 -22.95
C HIS A 853 -16.32 -2.18 -24.43
N LEU A 854 -15.13 -1.72 -24.85
CA LEU A 854 -14.68 -1.85 -26.25
C LEU A 854 -14.36 -3.32 -26.61
N GLU A 855 -13.70 -4.08 -25.73
CA GLU A 855 -13.44 -5.51 -25.92
C GLU A 855 -14.77 -6.30 -26.02
N MET A 856 -15.77 -5.97 -25.21
CA MET A 856 -17.10 -6.60 -25.28
C MET A 856 -17.89 -6.19 -26.54
N ALA A 857 -17.89 -4.91 -26.91
CA ALA A 857 -18.69 -4.39 -28.02
C ALA A 857 -18.13 -4.77 -29.40
N PHE A 858 -16.80 -4.90 -29.54
CA PHE A 858 -16.12 -5.14 -30.81
C PHE A 858 -15.44 -6.52 -30.91
N ASN A 859 -15.75 -7.45 -30.00
CA ASN A 859 -15.25 -8.84 -29.97
C ASN A 859 -15.36 -9.58 -31.32
N SER A 860 -16.38 -9.28 -32.13
CA SER A 860 -16.58 -9.89 -33.45
C SER A 860 -15.68 -9.32 -34.56
N LEU A 861 -14.84 -8.33 -34.28
CA LEU A 861 -13.90 -7.71 -35.21
C LEU A 861 -12.45 -8.08 -34.84
N PRO A 862 -11.53 -8.17 -35.82
CA PRO A 862 -10.12 -8.48 -35.58
C PRO A 862 -9.36 -7.25 -35.05
N LEU A 863 -9.73 -6.75 -33.87
CA LEU A 863 -9.13 -5.60 -33.22
C LEU A 863 -8.27 -6.00 -32.02
N GLU A 864 -7.29 -5.17 -31.71
CA GLU A 864 -6.43 -5.27 -30.53
C GLU A 864 -6.52 -3.95 -29.75
N ILE A 865 -6.78 -4.05 -28.44
CA ILE A 865 -7.00 -2.90 -27.53
C ILE A 865 -5.90 -2.90 -26.47
N ILE A 866 -4.91 -2.03 -26.67
CA ILE A 866 -3.63 -2.01 -25.95
C ILE A 866 -3.59 -0.85 -24.97
N LYS A 867 -3.25 -1.15 -23.73
CA LYS A 867 -2.95 -0.15 -22.71
C LYS A 867 -1.45 0.16 -22.72
N GLY A 868 -1.09 1.37 -23.17
CA GLY A 868 0.29 1.84 -23.25
C GLY A 868 0.77 2.45 -21.94
N ARG A 869 2.04 2.20 -21.57
CA ARG A 869 2.64 2.65 -20.29
C ARG A 869 2.55 4.17 -20.10
N ASN A 870 2.71 4.93 -21.19
CA ASN A 870 2.64 6.40 -21.21
C ASN A 870 1.19 6.95 -21.16
N LYS A 871 0.33 6.27 -20.38
CA LYS A 871 -1.10 6.54 -20.14
C LYS A 871 -1.88 6.87 -21.41
N PHE A 872 -1.99 5.85 -22.27
CA PHE A 872 -2.90 5.84 -23.40
C PHE A 872 -3.56 4.46 -23.60
N LEU A 873 -4.69 4.43 -24.29
CA LEU A 873 -5.35 3.22 -24.79
C LEU A 873 -5.39 3.29 -26.32
N GLU A 874 -4.63 2.46 -27.02
CA GLU A 874 -4.63 2.39 -28.49
C GLU A 874 -5.46 1.20 -28.99
N ILE A 875 -6.33 1.47 -29.96
CA ILE A 875 -7.18 0.49 -30.64
C ILE A 875 -6.68 0.40 -32.09
N ARG A 876 -6.31 -0.80 -32.54
CA ARG A 876 -5.77 -1.06 -33.89
C ARG A 876 -6.23 -2.42 -34.45
N PRO A 877 -6.04 -2.71 -35.75
CA PRO A 877 -6.30 -4.05 -36.29
C PRO A 877 -5.27 -5.05 -35.75
N GLN A 878 -5.73 -6.19 -35.23
CA GLN A 878 -4.91 -7.20 -34.54
C GLN A 878 -3.74 -7.75 -35.39
N SER A 879 -3.87 -7.72 -36.72
CA SER A 879 -2.79 -8.13 -37.62
C SER A 879 -1.61 -7.15 -37.65
N VAL A 880 -1.81 -5.87 -37.31
CA VAL A 880 -0.81 -4.80 -37.48
C VAL A 880 -0.07 -4.55 -36.16
N SER A 881 1.22 -4.87 -36.13
CA SER A 881 2.09 -4.59 -34.98
C SER A 881 3.55 -4.46 -35.40
N LYS A 882 4.38 -3.81 -34.57
CA LYS A 882 5.83 -3.70 -34.80
C LYS A 882 6.48 -5.07 -35.02
N GLY A 883 6.08 -6.10 -34.25
CA GLY A 883 6.51 -7.48 -34.45
C GLY A 883 6.06 -8.09 -35.78
N ALA A 884 4.80 -7.90 -36.18
CA ALA A 884 4.29 -8.37 -37.46
C ALA A 884 4.95 -7.65 -38.67
N CYS A 885 5.38 -6.39 -38.49
CA CYS A 885 6.17 -5.65 -39.47
C CYS A 885 7.61 -6.19 -39.53
N ALA A 886 8.30 -6.29 -38.38
CA ALA A 886 9.66 -6.82 -38.26
C ALA A 886 9.77 -8.21 -38.90
N ARG A 887 8.82 -9.12 -38.63
CA ARG A 887 8.76 -10.45 -39.27
C ARG A 887 8.83 -10.37 -40.79
N LYS A 888 8.03 -9.50 -41.40
CA LYS A 888 7.91 -9.35 -42.87
C LYS A 888 9.09 -8.61 -43.49
N LEU A 889 9.76 -7.75 -42.72
CA LEU A 889 11.01 -7.12 -43.14
C LEU A 889 12.17 -8.13 -43.13
N ILE A 890 12.21 -9.04 -42.14
CA ILE A 890 13.14 -10.18 -42.08
C ILE A 890 12.86 -11.18 -43.22
N GLU A 891 11.61 -11.64 -43.36
CA GLU A 891 11.18 -12.58 -44.42
C GLU A 891 11.41 -12.06 -45.86
N ARG A 892 11.71 -10.76 -46.03
CA ARG A 892 12.03 -10.12 -47.31
C ARG A 892 13.50 -10.18 -47.71
N GLY A 893 14.41 -10.69 -46.86
CA GLY A 893 15.83 -10.77 -47.22
C GLY A 893 16.66 -11.74 -46.37
N ASP A 894 17.65 -12.34 -47.00
CA ASP A 894 18.67 -13.17 -46.34
C ASP A 894 19.66 -12.30 -45.54
N TYR A 895 19.28 -11.89 -44.33
CA TYR A 895 20.12 -11.10 -43.43
C TYR A 895 20.96 -11.99 -42.52
N GLY A 896 22.28 -11.82 -42.53
CA GLY A 896 23.17 -12.49 -41.58
C GLY A 896 23.16 -11.84 -40.19
N PHE A 897 22.96 -10.53 -40.16
CA PHE A 897 22.95 -9.69 -38.97
C PHE A 897 21.61 -8.96 -38.83
N ILE A 898 21.02 -8.96 -37.63
CA ILE A 898 19.84 -8.17 -37.30
C ILE A 898 20.08 -7.38 -36.00
N PHE A 899 19.87 -6.08 -36.07
CA PHE A 899 19.82 -5.18 -34.92
C PHE A 899 18.41 -4.59 -34.78
N CYS A 900 17.86 -4.60 -33.57
CA CYS A 900 16.63 -3.86 -33.26
C CYS A 900 16.71 -3.12 -31.92
N ALA A 901 16.14 -1.91 -31.86
CA ALA A 901 16.05 -1.12 -30.64
C ALA A 901 14.65 -0.51 -30.43
N GLY A 902 14.25 -0.43 -29.15
CA GLY A 902 12.94 0.03 -28.68
C GLY A 902 12.98 0.38 -27.18
N ASP A 903 11.90 0.96 -26.64
CA ASP A 903 11.80 1.38 -25.22
C ASP A 903 10.43 1.12 -24.56
N ASP A 904 9.43 0.70 -25.31
CA ASP A 904 8.02 0.68 -24.88
C ASP A 904 7.36 -0.71 -25.02
N ASN A 905 6.17 -0.89 -24.41
CA ASN A 905 5.40 -2.14 -24.45
C ASN A 905 5.10 -2.64 -25.88
N THR A 906 5.07 -1.76 -26.89
CA THR A 906 4.81 -2.14 -28.28
C THR A 906 6.03 -2.72 -28.99
N ASP A 907 7.24 -2.45 -28.49
CA ASP A 907 8.51 -3.00 -29.00
C ASP A 907 8.76 -4.44 -28.57
N GLU A 908 8.13 -4.88 -27.48
CA GLU A 908 8.23 -6.26 -26.97
C GLU A 908 7.89 -7.32 -28.02
N ALA A 909 6.95 -7.02 -28.92
CA ALA A 909 6.60 -7.87 -30.06
C ALA A 909 7.67 -7.87 -31.17
N MET A 910 8.42 -6.78 -31.33
CA MET A 910 9.56 -6.69 -32.25
C MET A 910 10.77 -7.46 -31.70
N PHE A 911 11.10 -7.28 -30.41
CA PHE A 911 12.16 -8.05 -29.75
C PHE A 911 11.87 -9.55 -29.79
N GLU A 912 10.65 -9.97 -29.45
CA GLU A 912 10.23 -11.36 -29.47
C GLU A 912 10.35 -12.01 -30.85
N GLU A 913 9.89 -11.34 -31.90
CA GLU A 913 9.94 -11.89 -33.26
C GLU A 913 11.37 -12.01 -33.79
N VAL A 914 12.22 -11.00 -33.54
CA VAL A 914 13.64 -11.00 -33.90
C VAL A 914 14.37 -12.15 -33.17
N GLU A 915 14.13 -12.33 -31.88
CA GLU A 915 14.63 -13.45 -31.08
C GLU A 915 14.09 -14.81 -31.56
N ARG A 916 12.80 -14.88 -31.93
CA ARG A 916 12.13 -16.10 -32.43
C ARG A 916 12.65 -16.53 -33.80
N HIS A 917 13.19 -15.60 -34.60
CA HIS A 917 13.89 -15.93 -35.83
C HIS A 917 15.27 -16.54 -35.55
N SER A 918 16.02 -16.02 -34.57
CA SER A 918 17.32 -16.58 -34.13
C SER A 918 17.19 -18.02 -33.59
N ARG A 919 16.14 -18.30 -32.80
CA ARG A 919 15.99 -19.60 -32.10
C ARG A 919 15.47 -20.75 -32.94
N LYS A 920 14.99 -20.50 -34.17
CA LYS A 920 14.13 -21.44 -34.93
C LYS A 920 14.81 -22.70 -35.49
N ASN A 921 16.05 -22.99 -35.11
CA ASN A 921 16.80 -24.19 -35.51
C ASN A 921 17.68 -24.81 -34.40
N ILE A 922 17.43 -24.50 -33.11
CA ILE A 922 17.97 -25.32 -32.00
C ILE A 922 17.00 -26.47 -31.71
N THR A 923 16.98 -27.46 -32.60
CA THR A 923 16.29 -28.74 -32.37
C THR A 923 17.03 -29.82 -33.16
N PRO A 924 17.63 -30.82 -32.50
CA PRO A 924 18.16 -31.98 -33.21
C PRO A 924 17.01 -32.65 -33.96
N MET A 925 17.22 -33.04 -35.23
CA MET A 925 16.29 -33.94 -35.89
C MET A 925 16.26 -35.26 -35.10
N SER A 926 15.12 -35.56 -34.49
CA SER A 926 14.84 -36.92 -34.04
C SER A 926 14.87 -37.85 -35.27
N PRO A 927 15.39 -39.07 -35.16
CA PRO A 927 15.35 -40.01 -36.27
C PRO A 927 13.89 -40.28 -36.65
N THR A 928 13.58 -40.13 -37.95
CA THR A 928 12.25 -40.41 -38.49
C THR A 928 11.81 -41.82 -38.11
N PRO A 929 10.56 -42.02 -37.65
CA PRO A 929 10.04 -43.36 -37.39
C PRO A 929 10.16 -44.23 -38.65
N SER A 930 10.84 -45.36 -38.54
CA SER A 930 10.97 -46.31 -39.64
C SER A 930 9.63 -46.95 -39.95
N THR A 931 9.06 -46.65 -41.12
CA THR A 931 7.88 -47.36 -41.64
C THR A 931 8.17 -48.86 -41.71
N PRO A 932 7.39 -49.74 -41.05
CA PRO A 932 7.63 -51.16 -41.08
C PRO A 932 7.30 -51.71 -42.47
N THR A 933 8.33 -52.05 -43.23
CA THR A 933 8.18 -52.70 -44.55
C THR A 933 7.83 -54.17 -44.32
N ILE A 934 6.65 -54.59 -44.78
CA ILE A 934 6.21 -55.99 -44.69
C ILE A 934 7.01 -56.83 -45.70
N GLY A 935 7.95 -57.63 -45.21
CA GLY A 935 8.59 -58.72 -45.96
C GLY A 935 7.88 -60.05 -45.71
N VAL A 936 7.62 -60.82 -46.77
CA VAL A 936 6.80 -62.05 -46.69
C VAL A 936 7.65 -63.32 -46.81
N SER A 937 7.86 -64.01 -45.69
CA SER A 937 8.23 -65.44 -45.60
C SER A 937 8.34 -65.86 -44.12
N SER A 938 7.94 -67.05 -43.65
CA SER A 938 7.10 -68.14 -44.20
C SER A 938 7.00 -69.25 -43.12
N VAL A 939 5.92 -70.08 -43.09
CA VAL A 939 5.77 -71.31 -42.26
C VAL A 939 5.57 -71.03 -40.74
N SER A 940 4.65 -71.63 -39.96
CA SER A 940 3.51 -72.56 -40.17
C SER A 940 2.51 -72.54 -38.98
N SER A 941 1.23 -72.88 -39.25
CA SER A 941 0.26 -73.72 -38.47
C SER A 941 0.23 -73.72 -36.91
N GLN A 942 -0.90 -73.83 -36.17
CA GLN A 942 -2.30 -74.24 -36.44
C GLN A 942 -3.29 -73.51 -35.48
N GLY A 943 -4.59 -73.42 -35.86
CA GLY A 943 -5.75 -73.30 -34.95
C GLY A 943 -5.99 -71.95 -34.22
N SER A 944 -7.21 -71.58 -33.80
CA SER A 944 -8.54 -72.15 -34.12
C SER A 944 -9.68 -71.15 -33.81
N GLU A 945 -10.68 -71.11 -34.70
CA GLU A 945 -12.08 -70.64 -34.49
C GLU A 945 -12.42 -69.14 -34.29
N SER A 946 -13.66 -68.83 -34.64
CA SER A 946 -14.43 -67.58 -34.51
C SER A 946 -15.94 -67.97 -34.54
N PRO A 947 -16.93 -67.14 -34.16
CA PRO A 947 -17.32 -66.03 -35.05
C PRO A 947 -18.03 -64.79 -34.44
N TRP A 948 -18.17 -63.78 -35.32
CA TRP A 948 -19.31 -62.84 -35.48
C TRP A 948 -19.38 -61.49 -34.73
N SER A 949 -20.36 -60.68 -35.16
CA SER A 949 -20.42 -59.20 -35.13
C SER A 949 -21.92 -58.76 -34.94
N PRO A 950 -22.47 -57.55 -35.28
CA PRO A 950 -21.98 -56.43 -36.10
C PRO A 950 -22.32 -54.97 -35.60
N LYS A 951 -22.08 -54.02 -36.51
CA LYS A 951 -22.33 -52.55 -36.52
C LYS A 951 -23.80 -52.11 -36.29
N PRO A 952 -24.02 -50.79 -36.15
CA PRO A 952 -25.14 -50.06 -36.78
C PRO A 952 -24.72 -49.20 -38.00
N ALA A 953 -25.70 -48.69 -38.76
CA ALA A 953 -25.55 -47.89 -40.00
C ALA A 953 -26.47 -46.63 -39.95
N GLN A 954 -26.03 -45.44 -40.37
CA GLN A 954 -26.29 -44.73 -41.66
C GLN A 954 -27.75 -44.55 -42.14
N VAL A 955 -28.05 -43.32 -42.59
CA VAL A 955 -29.15 -42.76 -43.46
C VAL A 955 -29.13 -41.23 -43.21
N HIS A 956 -29.37 -40.23 -44.09
CA HIS A 956 -29.32 -39.95 -45.54
C HIS A 956 -29.12 -38.39 -45.65
N SER A 957 -28.52 -37.69 -46.63
CA SER A 957 -28.50 -37.67 -48.13
C SER A 957 -29.83 -37.20 -48.78
N PRO A 958 -29.87 -36.43 -49.90
CA PRO A 958 -28.95 -36.57 -51.07
C PRO A 958 -28.62 -35.32 -51.96
N GLN A 959 -27.72 -35.55 -52.96
CA GLN A 959 -27.64 -34.92 -54.32
C GLN A 959 -27.25 -33.42 -54.49
N SER A 960 -26.59 -32.96 -55.58
CA SER A 960 -25.92 -33.61 -56.75
C SER A 960 -24.81 -32.68 -57.39
N PRO A 961 -24.35 -32.76 -58.68
CA PRO A 961 -22.95 -33.07 -58.97
C PRO A 961 -22.15 -32.06 -59.84
N SER A 962 -20.98 -32.47 -60.34
CA SER A 962 -19.84 -31.67 -60.82
C SER A 962 -19.65 -31.62 -62.35
N HIS A 963 -18.73 -30.76 -62.84
CA HIS A 963 -17.74 -31.13 -63.85
C HIS A 963 -16.47 -30.22 -63.83
N ARG A 964 -15.39 -30.62 -64.52
CA ARG A 964 -14.04 -30.00 -64.46
C ARG A 964 -13.62 -29.36 -65.80
N TYR A 965 -12.62 -28.47 -65.75
CA TYR A 965 -11.58 -28.35 -66.80
C TYR A 965 -10.21 -28.06 -66.19
N THR A 966 -9.13 -28.42 -66.91
CA THR A 966 -7.73 -28.12 -66.60
C THR A 966 -7.01 -27.58 -67.84
N PRO A 967 -5.96 -26.77 -67.64
CA PRO A 967 -4.76 -26.88 -68.48
C PRO A 967 -3.48 -26.94 -67.62
N ALA A 968 -2.34 -27.22 -68.26
CA ALA A 968 -1.06 -27.46 -67.59
C ALA A 968 0.01 -26.41 -67.95
N VAL A 969 0.84 -26.07 -66.96
CA VAL A 969 2.15 -25.40 -67.04
C VAL A 969 2.97 -26.08 -65.92
N GLY A 970 4.22 -26.52 -66.07
CA GLY A 970 5.33 -25.97 -66.84
C GLY A 970 6.34 -25.43 -65.83
N GLY A 971 7.37 -26.23 -65.50
CA GLY A 971 8.12 -26.05 -64.26
C GLY A 971 9.17 -24.95 -64.29
N PHE A 972 9.29 -24.20 -63.18
CA PHE A 972 10.50 -23.49 -62.78
C PHE A 972 10.70 -23.64 -61.28
N ALA A 973 11.79 -24.30 -60.86
CA ALA A 973 12.17 -24.36 -59.45
C ALA A 973 12.89 -23.06 -59.04
N ARG A 974 12.49 -22.48 -57.92
CA ARG A 974 13.31 -21.51 -57.17
C ARG A 974 13.59 -22.08 -55.78
N ASN A 975 14.79 -22.62 -55.61
CA ASN A 975 15.34 -22.89 -54.28
C ASN A 975 15.66 -21.54 -53.62
N THR A 976 14.80 -21.07 -52.71
CA THR A 976 15.15 -20.01 -51.76
C THR A 976 15.65 -20.66 -50.48
N SER A 977 16.96 -20.92 -50.43
CA SER A 977 17.66 -21.35 -49.21
C SER A 977 17.75 -20.18 -48.24
N ILE A 978 16.76 -20.07 -47.34
CA ILE A 978 16.69 -19.00 -46.33
C ILE A 978 17.96 -19.03 -45.47
N ILE A 979 18.74 -17.94 -45.50
CA ILE A 979 19.90 -17.79 -44.62
C ILE A 979 19.41 -17.45 -43.22
N ILE A 980 19.86 -18.21 -42.22
CA ILE A 980 19.56 -17.95 -40.81
C ILE A 980 20.48 -16.80 -40.33
N PRO A 981 19.96 -15.75 -39.68
CA PRO A 981 20.79 -14.72 -39.08
C PRO A 981 21.69 -15.35 -38.01
N LYS A 982 23.01 -15.23 -38.18
CA LYS A 982 23.98 -15.72 -37.17
C LYS A 982 23.97 -14.84 -35.93
N SER A 983 23.72 -13.53 -36.12
CA SER A 983 24.08 -12.51 -35.15
C SER A 983 22.89 -11.57 -34.94
N VAL A 984 22.29 -11.63 -33.75
CA VAL A 984 21.02 -10.95 -33.44
C VAL A 984 21.14 -10.14 -32.14
N PHE A 985 20.85 -8.85 -32.25
CA PHE A 985 20.95 -7.87 -31.18
C PHE A 985 19.60 -7.18 -30.98
N SER A 986 18.88 -7.58 -29.93
CA SER A 986 17.66 -6.90 -29.46
C SER A 986 18.01 -6.01 -28.27
N VAL A 987 17.68 -4.71 -28.34
CA VAL A 987 18.24 -3.69 -27.44
C VAL A 987 17.15 -2.80 -26.84
N PHE A 988 17.07 -2.76 -25.51
CA PHE A 988 16.23 -1.82 -24.79
C PHE A 988 16.93 -0.46 -24.60
N VAL A 989 16.22 0.65 -24.83
CA VAL A 989 16.75 2.02 -24.69
C VAL A 989 16.14 2.71 -23.47
N GLY A 990 16.94 2.89 -22.42
CA GLY A 990 16.51 3.63 -21.22
C GLY A 990 17.24 3.21 -19.94
N ASN A 991 17.06 4.01 -18.88
CA ASN A 991 17.59 3.74 -17.54
C ASN A 991 16.53 3.10 -16.61
N ASP A 992 15.25 3.16 -16.98
CA ASP A 992 14.16 2.70 -16.14
C ASP A 992 14.09 1.18 -16.12
N LYS A 993 14.25 0.62 -14.91
CA LYS A 993 14.39 -0.83 -14.70
C LYS A 993 13.07 -1.55 -14.99
N ILE A 994 13.00 -2.08 -16.21
CA ILE A 994 11.78 -2.51 -16.88
C ILE A 994 11.80 -4.01 -17.21
N VAL A 995 10.58 -4.58 -17.30
CA VAL A 995 10.31 -5.89 -17.91
C VAL A 995 10.49 -5.79 -19.42
N THR A 996 11.40 -6.58 -20.00
CA THR A 996 11.59 -6.61 -21.47
C THR A 996 12.13 -7.95 -21.98
N LYS A 997 11.77 -8.29 -23.22
CA LYS A 997 12.26 -9.43 -24.00
C LYS A 997 13.55 -9.13 -24.78
N ALA A 998 14.04 -7.88 -24.76
CA ALA A 998 15.33 -7.52 -25.33
C ALA A 998 16.50 -8.26 -24.67
N ARG A 999 17.56 -8.54 -25.43
CA ARG A 999 18.76 -9.26 -24.98
C ARG A 999 19.83 -8.35 -24.36
N TYR A 1000 19.84 -7.07 -24.73
CA TYR A 1000 20.80 -6.05 -24.26
C TYR A 1000 20.08 -4.77 -23.83
N HIS A 1001 20.78 -3.87 -23.13
CA HIS A 1001 20.28 -2.52 -22.86
C HIS A 1001 21.31 -1.42 -23.15
N VAL A 1002 20.83 -0.20 -23.40
CA VAL A 1002 21.61 1.05 -23.41
C VAL A 1002 20.88 2.11 -22.59
N GLY A 1003 21.56 2.72 -21.61
CA GLY A 1003 20.92 3.61 -20.62
C GLY A 1003 20.18 4.84 -21.17
N ASN A 1004 20.44 5.28 -22.41
CA ASN A 1004 19.72 6.37 -23.06
C ASN A 1004 20.00 6.43 -24.57
N ILE A 1005 19.23 7.26 -25.27
CA ILE A 1005 19.39 7.61 -26.69
C ILE A 1005 20.83 8.03 -27.01
N ASP A 1006 21.45 8.90 -26.20
CA ASP A 1006 22.82 9.37 -26.43
C ASP A 1006 23.88 8.25 -26.39
N HIS A 1007 23.60 7.14 -25.68
CA HIS A 1007 24.40 5.92 -25.67
C HIS A 1007 24.11 5.02 -26.87
N LEU A 1008 22.83 4.82 -27.24
CA LEU A 1008 22.47 4.12 -28.49
C LEU A 1008 23.18 4.76 -29.69
N MET A 1009 23.05 6.08 -29.81
CA MET A 1009 23.68 6.90 -30.85
C MET A 1009 25.19 6.65 -30.94
N LYS A 1010 25.90 6.66 -29.81
CA LYS A 1010 27.37 6.41 -29.78
C LYS A 1010 27.76 5.00 -30.24
N VAL A 1011 26.93 3.99 -29.98
CA VAL A 1011 27.20 2.62 -30.45
C VAL A 1011 26.98 2.53 -31.96
N LEU A 1012 25.94 3.18 -32.50
CA LEU A 1012 25.66 3.21 -33.94
C LEU A 1012 26.69 4.03 -34.72
N GLU A 1013 27.07 5.20 -34.21
CA GLU A 1013 28.15 6.07 -34.72
C GLU A 1013 29.54 5.38 -34.72
N GLY A 1014 29.73 4.36 -33.87
CA GLY A 1014 30.98 3.62 -33.75
C GLY A 1014 31.09 2.40 -34.68
N LEU A 1015 30.06 2.08 -35.47
CA LEU A 1015 30.12 0.96 -36.42
C LEU A 1015 31.01 1.31 -37.63
N PRO A 1016 31.80 0.36 -38.16
CA PRO A 1016 32.68 0.58 -39.32
C PRO A 1016 31.89 0.56 -40.63
N VAL A 1017 30.98 1.53 -40.78
CA VAL A 1017 30.23 1.83 -42.00
C VAL A 1017 31.22 2.12 -43.14
N ALA A 1018 31.10 1.41 -44.26
CA ALA A 1018 31.99 1.62 -45.39
C ALA A 1018 31.68 2.95 -46.11
N GLN A 1019 32.52 3.98 -45.88
CA GLN A 1019 32.46 5.19 -46.70
C GLN A 1019 32.82 4.85 -48.15
N TYR A 1020 31.88 5.13 -49.06
CA TYR A 1020 32.18 5.17 -50.49
C TYR A 1020 33.25 6.25 -50.77
N ARG A 1021 34.14 5.95 -51.72
CA ARG A 1021 35.06 6.90 -52.36
C ARG A 1021 34.55 7.30 -53.72
#